data_AF-A0A930ACP1-F1
#
_entry.id   AF-A0A930ACP1-F1
#
_cell.length_a   1.000
_cell.length_b   1.000
_cell.length_c   1.000
_cell.angle_alpha   90.00
_cell.angle_beta   90.00
_cell.angle_gamma   90.00
#
_symmetry.space_group_name_H-M   'P 1'
#
loop_
_entity.id
_entity.type
_entity.pdbx_description
1 polymer ?
#
loop_
_entity_poly.entity_id
_entity_poly.type
_entity_poly.pdbx_seq_one_letter_code
_entity_poly.pdbx_strand_id
1 'polypeptide(L)'
;MKLVNYNGEQKLNTISGGVQATGNELAFGGNQQGLKGVINAIDNINAQMQKRLDEDLNIAYMNAETDYKNRISYELTNKESGILHKELDGAANATQLFNEAESNIRQDVFNKLPNNDRLRERFLQMVEKDYHANNMRVQVHERSEREKYKDVTFNNNVKSSEQIAVLGYNNPNIVANSLSTLKDNINTMYGDRGEEFVKAKYQEVADRLGGAIIDETVTRNDITAGPQTIAVLREMGVSEGILSKAAVAIDKVNTQQTIDKRIVGDVDTYGEDDASIEKGADAFIASLPKAGQGGNLNVAALDSAVNEQLGKPYLLGGDGGESTDCGKFTLDVSAKAGVTLNYRTADGQYLQAEQEGKLVHDISQAQKGDLVFWHVPSNEARWATSDDPSAVNSDDKAYKGVTHVGVYMGDGKVAQAGSGGVSIVSTDIYPIVGVGKFSGSAKGYTDGELLQKREEYMKAYKVEVSKRKKARAEALARQKEAIQLQLIEMGKNGASSGEMANFLDNAIGDNKELTLAFGSQRNQFMRANEREQQATNQSWGMNEIRSMIGNNKSQEEIFKFIDDNHINLSLEQYNSLRRTVNDRDNGTGDYAPELAGVNYVLNDSLENMNEQQKGLAKIGFKQQMGAWVSKFRASEGREPTSGELDWAAHEIAGQTVIQTTNVEHFWQDGDNYKTNTSMAVLAGDGVVDWKVLGDTHYIRLYKSNGDFEDIDEGTFHARYNIEG
;
A
#
# COMPACT_ATOMS: atom_id res chain seq x y z
N MET A 1 -62.01 65.15 12.02
CA MET A 1 -62.93 66.03 12.77
C MET A 1 -62.64 65.86 14.26
N LYS A 2 -62.64 66.94 15.04
CA LYS A 2 -62.23 67.03 16.45
C LYS A 2 -63.12 66.21 17.42
N LEU A 3 -62.45 65.65 18.46
CA LEU A 3 -62.78 65.38 19.88
C LEU A 3 -64.20 65.77 20.37
N VAL A 4 -64.84 65.14 21.37
CA VAL A 4 -64.44 65.00 22.80
C VAL A 4 -65.34 63.95 23.51
N ASN A 5 -64.80 63.32 24.56
CA ASN A 5 -65.41 62.50 25.62
C ASN A 5 -66.84 62.87 26.08
N TYR A 6 -67.59 61.84 26.53
CA TYR A 6 -68.68 62.01 27.49
C TYR A 6 -68.60 60.96 28.62
N ASN A 7 -68.65 61.45 29.85
CA ASN A 7 -68.62 60.71 31.11
C ASN A 7 -70.05 60.39 31.56
N GLY A 8 -70.21 59.30 32.30
CA GLY A 8 -71.51 58.79 32.74
C GLY A 8 -72.13 59.61 33.86
N GLU A 9 -73.42 59.94 33.70
CA GLU A 9 -74.46 59.83 34.73
C GLU A 9 -75.83 60.17 34.13
N GLN A 10 -76.84 59.38 34.54
CA GLN A 10 -78.30 59.59 34.45
C GLN A 10 -79.10 58.96 33.28
N LYS A 11 -79.71 57.82 33.65
CA LYS A 11 -81.12 57.42 33.56
C LYS A 11 -81.86 57.57 32.23
N LEU A 12 -82.31 56.42 31.70
CA LEU A 12 -83.51 56.32 30.89
C LEU A 12 -84.53 55.39 31.55
N ASN A 13 -85.77 55.86 31.52
CA ASN A 13 -86.92 55.44 32.31
C ASN A 13 -87.40 54.02 32.03
N THR A 14 -87.63 53.30 33.13
CA THR A 14 -88.59 52.21 33.26
C THR A 14 -90.00 52.69 32.98
N ILE A 15 -90.70 52.07 32.02
CA ILE A 15 -92.15 52.17 31.90
C ILE A 15 -92.77 51.22 32.92
N SER A 16 -93.47 51.84 33.88
CA SER A 16 -94.29 51.21 34.90
C SER A 16 -95.62 50.75 34.31
N GLY A 17 -95.95 49.48 34.51
CA GLY A 17 -97.29 48.93 34.33
C GLY A 17 -97.68 48.22 35.61
N GLY A 18 -98.13 48.98 36.60
CA GLY A 18 -98.70 48.45 37.84
C GLY A 18 -100.10 47.88 37.60
N VAL A 19 -100.36 46.69 38.14
CA VAL A 19 -101.71 46.18 38.36
C VAL A 19 -101.97 46.21 39.86
N GLN A 20 -102.92 47.05 40.26
CA GLN A 20 -103.55 46.99 41.58
C GLN A 20 -104.44 45.76 41.65
N ALA A 21 -104.30 44.99 42.73
CA ALA A 21 -105.32 44.06 43.18
C ALA A 21 -106.47 44.86 43.83
N THR A 22 -107.69 44.60 43.39
CA THR A 22 -108.94 45.04 43.99
C THR A 22 -109.25 44.21 45.24
N GLY A 23 -109.66 44.88 46.30
CA GLY A 23 -110.20 44.24 47.51
C GLY A 23 -110.30 45.24 48.66
N ASN A 24 -111.37 46.02 48.69
CA ASN A 24 -111.72 46.84 49.85
C ASN A 24 -112.62 46.04 50.82
N GLU A 25 -112.70 46.57 52.05
CA GLU A 25 -113.70 46.31 53.10
C GLU A 25 -113.41 45.16 54.07
N LEU A 26 -112.89 45.51 55.25
CA LEU A 26 -113.68 45.84 56.45
C LEU A 26 -112.68 46.20 57.58
N ALA A 27 -112.55 47.48 57.97
CA ALA A 27 -113.44 48.25 58.83
C ALA A 27 -113.19 48.05 60.34
N PHE A 28 -112.90 49.18 60.99
CA PHE A 28 -113.21 49.54 62.39
C PHE A 28 -112.61 48.72 63.56
N GLY A 29 -111.75 49.41 64.29
CA GLY A 29 -111.75 49.53 65.76
C GLY A 29 -112.28 48.35 66.59
N GLY A 30 -111.36 47.52 67.03
CA GLY A 30 -111.58 46.56 68.11
C GLY A 30 -110.23 46.19 68.71
N ASN A 31 -110.12 46.33 70.03
CA ASN A 31 -108.91 46.12 70.82
C ASN A 31 -108.22 44.77 70.50
N GLN A 32 -107.11 44.80 69.76
CA GLN A 32 -106.28 43.62 69.43
C GLN A 32 -104.88 43.71 70.06
N GLN A 33 -104.73 44.26 71.28
CA GLN A 33 -103.42 44.18 71.96
C GLN A 33 -102.99 42.73 72.25
N GLY A 34 -103.94 41.77 72.33
CA GLY A 34 -103.66 40.34 72.36
C GLY A 34 -103.42 39.69 70.98
N LEU A 35 -103.98 40.25 69.89
CA LEU A 35 -103.83 39.72 68.53
C LEU A 35 -102.60 40.30 67.79
N LYS A 36 -102.18 41.55 68.08
CA LYS A 36 -100.96 42.16 67.50
C LYS A 36 -99.67 41.44 67.94
N GLY A 37 -99.64 40.85 69.13
CA GLY A 37 -98.53 40.00 69.57
C GLY A 37 -98.46 38.67 68.80
N VAL A 38 -99.62 38.12 68.44
CA VAL A 38 -99.73 36.88 67.65
C VAL A 38 -99.52 37.15 66.16
N ILE A 39 -100.01 38.27 65.61
CA ILE A 39 -99.81 38.67 64.20
C ILE A 39 -98.37 39.11 63.95
N ASN A 40 -97.74 39.91 64.83
CA ASN A 40 -96.31 40.22 64.70
C ASN A 40 -95.42 38.99 64.96
N ALA A 41 -95.84 38.06 65.81
CA ALA A 41 -95.17 36.77 65.93
C ALA A 41 -95.32 35.94 64.65
N ILE A 42 -96.51 35.88 64.03
CA ILE A 42 -96.77 35.16 62.77
C ILE A 42 -96.03 35.81 61.59
N ASP A 43 -95.96 37.13 61.48
CA ASP A 43 -95.22 37.84 60.43
C ASP A 43 -93.70 37.72 60.60
N ASN A 44 -93.18 37.74 61.84
CA ASN A 44 -91.77 37.52 62.14
C ASN A 44 -91.40 36.03 62.00
N ILE A 45 -92.32 35.11 62.32
CA ILE A 45 -92.22 33.67 62.03
C ILE A 45 -92.26 33.44 60.52
N ASN A 46 -93.10 34.13 59.75
CA ASN A 46 -93.14 34.04 58.28
C ASN A 46 -91.88 34.61 57.64
N ALA A 47 -91.36 35.74 58.12
CA ALA A 47 -90.09 36.31 57.64
C ALA A 47 -88.87 35.46 58.05
N GLN A 48 -88.86 34.86 59.24
CA GLN A 48 -87.83 33.90 59.65
C GLN A 48 -87.97 32.55 58.93
N MET A 49 -89.19 32.09 58.63
CA MET A 49 -89.42 30.89 57.82
C MET A 49 -89.03 31.12 56.37
N GLN A 50 -89.28 32.30 55.80
CA GLN A 50 -88.78 32.67 54.45
C GLN A 50 -87.26 32.76 54.42
N LYS A 51 -86.62 33.37 55.43
CA LYS A 51 -85.15 33.37 55.55
C LYS A 51 -84.57 31.97 55.69
N ARG A 52 -85.18 31.11 56.51
CA ARG A 52 -84.80 29.69 56.63
C ARG A 52 -84.99 28.94 55.30
N LEU A 53 -86.08 29.19 54.59
CA LEU A 53 -86.33 28.61 53.27
C LEU A 53 -85.28 29.05 52.25
N ASP A 54 -84.92 30.33 52.23
CA ASP A 54 -83.86 30.88 51.38
C ASP A 54 -82.46 30.35 51.77
N GLU A 55 -82.19 30.19 53.07
CA GLU A 55 -80.97 29.53 53.59
C GLU A 55 -80.91 28.07 53.13
N ASP A 56 -82.00 27.31 53.27
CA ASP A 56 -82.09 25.90 52.85
C ASP A 56 -81.93 25.75 51.33
N LEU A 57 -82.52 26.66 50.53
CA LEU A 57 -82.35 26.68 49.07
C LEU A 57 -80.91 27.04 48.67
N ASN A 58 -80.24 27.95 49.39
CA ASN A 58 -78.84 28.28 49.16
C ASN A 58 -77.90 27.12 49.54
N ILE A 59 -78.18 26.41 50.64
CA ILE A 59 -77.43 25.21 51.03
C ILE A 59 -77.60 24.11 49.97
N ALA A 60 -78.84 23.90 49.49
CA ALA A 60 -79.11 22.95 48.41
C ALA A 60 -78.36 23.33 47.12
N TYR A 61 -78.33 24.61 46.75
CA TYR A 61 -77.53 25.12 45.63
C TYR A 61 -76.04 24.84 45.82
N MET A 62 -75.47 25.20 46.98
CA MET A 62 -74.04 25.03 47.27
C MET A 62 -73.62 23.56 47.24
N ASN A 63 -74.46 22.67 47.77
CA ASN A 63 -74.22 21.24 47.74
C ASN A 63 -74.27 20.69 46.31
N ALA A 64 -75.25 21.11 45.51
CA ALA A 64 -75.34 20.72 44.10
C ALA A 64 -74.18 21.27 43.25
N GLU A 65 -73.78 22.52 43.47
CA GLU A 65 -72.61 23.13 42.84
C GLU A 65 -71.33 22.36 43.21
N THR A 66 -71.16 22.03 44.48
CA THR A 66 -69.99 21.29 44.98
C THR A 66 -69.96 19.87 44.45
N ASP A 67 -71.09 19.15 44.47
CA ASP A 67 -71.20 17.78 43.94
C ASP A 67 -70.89 17.74 42.44
N TYR A 68 -71.53 18.62 41.66
CA TYR A 68 -71.27 18.75 40.22
C TYR A 68 -69.77 19.02 39.95
N LYS A 69 -69.18 20.05 40.58
CA LYS A 69 -67.78 20.42 40.34
C LYS A 69 -66.79 19.35 40.77
N ASN A 70 -67.02 18.67 41.89
CA ASN A 70 -66.15 17.60 42.35
C ASN A 70 -66.16 16.40 41.39
N ARG A 71 -67.34 16.02 40.90
CA ARG A 71 -67.49 14.92 39.94
C ARG A 71 -66.88 15.27 38.60
N ILE A 72 -67.10 16.47 38.09
CA ILE A 72 -66.44 16.95 36.86
C ILE A 72 -64.93 16.99 37.03
N SER A 73 -64.42 17.51 38.15
CA SER A 73 -62.98 17.54 38.41
C SER A 73 -62.40 16.12 38.48
N TYR A 74 -63.12 15.17 39.08
CA TYR A 74 -62.70 13.78 39.16
C TYR A 74 -62.61 13.14 37.76
N GLU A 75 -63.66 13.27 36.94
CA GLU A 75 -63.68 12.74 35.56
C GLU A 75 -62.58 13.35 34.68
N LEU A 76 -62.23 14.63 34.90
CA LEU A 76 -61.19 15.29 34.12
C LEU A 76 -59.77 14.94 34.59
N THR A 77 -59.53 14.85 35.90
CA THR A 77 -58.17 14.93 36.46
C THR A 77 -57.74 13.73 37.30
N ASN A 78 -58.58 12.70 37.48
CA ASN A 78 -58.19 11.48 38.18
C ASN A 78 -56.95 10.84 37.52
N LYS A 79 -55.95 10.51 38.33
CA LYS A 79 -54.66 9.97 37.89
C LYS A 79 -54.74 8.69 37.05
N GLU A 80 -55.77 7.86 37.25
CA GLU A 80 -55.86 6.56 36.56
C GLU A 80 -56.72 6.60 35.29
N SER A 81 -57.79 7.40 35.29
CA SER A 81 -58.80 7.38 34.23
C SER A 81 -59.23 8.76 33.72
N GLY A 82 -58.62 9.82 34.23
CA GLY A 82 -59.02 11.20 33.94
C GLY A 82 -58.88 11.54 32.45
N ILE A 83 -59.88 12.22 31.90
CA ILE A 83 -59.94 12.56 30.47
C ILE A 83 -58.71 13.37 30.03
N LEU A 84 -58.18 14.26 30.89
CA LEU A 84 -57.00 15.07 30.61
C LEU A 84 -55.66 14.32 30.79
N HIS A 85 -55.66 13.09 31.29
CA HIS A 85 -54.47 12.22 31.37
C HIS A 85 -54.37 11.24 30.21
N LYS A 86 -55.36 11.19 29.32
CA LYS A 86 -55.26 10.42 28.08
C LYS A 86 -54.28 11.11 27.14
N GLU A 87 -53.33 10.36 26.59
CA GLU A 87 -52.29 10.86 25.69
C GLU A 87 -52.45 10.25 24.28
N LEU A 88 -51.91 10.95 23.27
CA LEU A 88 -51.88 10.52 21.87
C LEU A 88 -53.26 10.10 21.33
N ASP A 89 -53.35 8.95 20.65
CA ASP A 89 -54.60 8.41 20.07
C ASP A 89 -55.69 8.15 21.13
N GLY A 90 -55.28 7.87 22.38
CA GLY A 90 -56.21 7.70 23.50
C GLY A 90 -57.01 8.97 23.84
N ALA A 91 -56.53 10.14 23.43
CA ALA A 91 -57.20 11.42 23.61
C ALA A 91 -58.19 11.78 22.49
N ALA A 92 -58.24 11.03 21.38
CA ALA A 92 -58.99 11.39 20.17
C ALA A 92 -60.51 11.58 20.37
N ASN A 93 -61.08 10.98 21.42
CA ASN A 93 -62.49 11.11 21.78
C ASN A 93 -62.70 11.84 23.12
N ALA A 94 -61.72 12.60 23.60
CA ALA A 94 -61.77 13.23 24.92
C ALA A 94 -62.96 14.20 25.05
N THR A 95 -63.25 14.99 24.01
CA THR A 95 -64.38 15.93 23.99
C THR A 95 -65.72 15.20 24.05
N GLN A 96 -65.87 14.10 23.32
CA GLN A 96 -67.09 13.29 23.36
C GLN A 96 -67.30 12.68 24.75
N LEU A 97 -66.25 12.09 25.33
CA LEU A 97 -66.29 11.50 26.67
C LEU A 97 -66.64 12.53 27.73
N PHE A 98 -66.11 13.75 27.62
CA PHE A 98 -66.45 14.84 28.53
C PHE A 98 -67.92 15.24 28.41
N ASN A 99 -68.44 15.40 27.19
CA ASN A 99 -69.83 15.77 26.97
C ASN A 99 -70.81 14.71 27.50
N GLU A 100 -70.50 13.43 27.33
CA GLU A 100 -71.30 12.32 27.85
C GLU A 100 -71.27 12.27 29.39
N ALA A 101 -70.08 12.37 29.99
CA ALA A 101 -69.91 12.39 31.44
C ALA A 101 -70.61 13.60 32.08
N GLU A 102 -70.42 14.79 31.51
CA GLU A 102 -71.02 16.03 32.01
C GLU A 102 -72.54 16.00 31.93
N SER A 103 -73.11 15.54 30.81
CA SER A 103 -74.57 15.40 30.65
C SER A 103 -75.17 14.49 31.73
N ASN A 104 -74.53 13.34 31.98
CA ASN A 104 -74.97 12.39 33.02
C ASN A 104 -74.85 12.98 34.43
N ILE A 105 -73.75 13.67 34.75
CA ILE A 105 -73.55 14.33 36.05
C ILE A 105 -74.57 15.46 36.24
N ARG A 106 -74.74 16.32 35.22
CA ARG A 106 -75.71 17.41 35.20
C ARG A 106 -77.12 16.91 35.50
N GLN A 107 -77.57 15.87 34.79
CA GLN A 107 -78.91 15.31 34.96
C GLN A 107 -79.11 14.70 36.35
N ASP A 108 -78.15 13.93 36.86
CA ASP A 108 -78.23 13.31 38.18
C ASP A 108 -78.27 14.35 39.31
N VAL A 109 -77.42 15.38 39.25
CA VAL A 109 -77.42 16.47 40.24
C VAL A 109 -78.72 17.28 40.14
N PHE A 110 -79.19 17.58 38.93
CA PHE A 110 -80.43 18.32 38.71
C PHE A 110 -81.65 17.59 39.28
N ASN A 111 -81.73 16.28 39.12
CA ASN A 111 -82.84 15.46 39.64
C ASN A 111 -82.92 15.45 41.17
N LYS A 112 -81.80 15.69 41.86
CA LYS A 112 -81.71 15.77 43.33
C LYS A 112 -82.07 17.15 43.87
N LEU A 113 -82.19 18.17 43.02
CA LEU A 113 -82.55 19.53 43.45
C LEU A 113 -84.04 19.64 43.82
N PRO A 114 -84.38 20.39 44.89
CA PRO A 114 -85.75 20.75 45.21
C PRO A 114 -86.52 21.31 44.01
N ASN A 115 -87.84 21.06 43.97
CA ASN A 115 -88.71 21.56 42.90
C ASN A 115 -88.96 23.06 43.04
N ASN A 116 -87.95 23.87 42.69
CA ASN A 116 -87.96 25.32 42.74
C ASN A 116 -87.30 25.90 41.47
N ASP A 117 -88.06 26.67 40.71
CA ASP A 117 -87.64 27.15 39.38
C ASP A 117 -86.40 28.06 39.45
N ARG A 118 -86.35 28.99 40.41
CA ARG A 118 -85.24 29.93 40.58
C ARG A 118 -83.93 29.22 40.95
N LEU A 119 -84.00 28.22 41.83
CA LEU A 119 -82.84 27.41 42.22
C LEU A 119 -82.31 26.58 41.04
N ARG A 120 -83.22 25.92 40.32
CA ARG A 120 -82.89 25.08 39.15
C ARG A 120 -82.30 25.91 38.03
N GLU A 121 -82.86 27.09 37.74
CA GLU A 121 -82.32 28.01 36.74
C GLU A 121 -80.92 28.51 37.12
N ARG A 122 -80.71 28.89 38.39
CA ARG A 122 -79.39 29.32 38.88
C ARG A 122 -78.35 28.19 38.75
N PHE A 123 -78.72 26.95 39.07
CA PHE A 123 -77.85 25.79 38.89
C PHE A 123 -77.50 25.57 37.41
N LEU A 124 -78.50 25.62 36.51
CA LEU A 124 -78.28 25.44 35.08
C LEU A 124 -77.33 26.52 34.51
N GLN A 125 -77.49 27.79 34.90
CA GLN A 125 -76.57 28.86 34.48
C GLN A 125 -75.13 28.64 34.97
N MET A 126 -74.95 28.15 36.20
CA MET A 126 -73.63 27.82 36.74
C MET A 126 -73.00 26.64 35.98
N VAL A 127 -73.78 25.59 35.75
CA VAL A 127 -73.34 24.40 35.00
C VAL A 127 -72.98 24.75 33.56
N GLU A 128 -73.78 25.55 32.86
CA GLU A 128 -73.45 25.99 31.49
C GLU A 128 -72.10 26.70 31.43
N LYS A 129 -71.85 27.62 32.37
CA LYS A 129 -70.57 28.34 32.45
C LYS A 129 -69.39 27.39 32.69
N ASP A 130 -69.55 26.44 33.61
CA ASP A 130 -68.50 25.48 33.96
C ASP A 130 -68.26 24.45 32.85
N TYR A 131 -69.33 23.97 32.21
CA TYR A 131 -69.30 23.15 31.00
C TYR A 131 -68.49 23.83 29.90
N HIS A 132 -68.78 25.09 29.57
CA HIS A 132 -68.04 25.79 28.51
C HIS A 132 -66.54 25.93 28.84
N ALA A 133 -66.20 26.25 30.09
CA ALA A 133 -64.81 26.37 30.50
C ALA A 133 -64.05 25.03 30.41
N ASN A 134 -64.66 23.94 30.88
CA ASN A 134 -64.03 22.62 30.88
C ASN A 134 -64.02 21.98 29.49
N ASN A 135 -65.08 22.14 28.71
CA ASN A 135 -65.14 21.67 27.32
C ASN A 135 -64.02 22.32 26.48
N MET A 136 -63.79 23.63 26.65
CA MET A 136 -62.67 24.31 25.98
C MET A 136 -61.31 23.73 26.38
N ARG A 137 -61.10 23.39 27.67
CA ARG A 137 -59.86 22.77 28.13
C ARG A 137 -59.66 21.37 27.53
N VAL A 138 -60.72 20.57 27.49
CA VAL A 138 -60.69 19.22 26.89
C VAL A 138 -60.44 19.29 25.38
N GLN A 139 -61.09 20.21 24.67
CA GLN A 139 -60.86 20.41 23.23
C GLN A 139 -59.42 20.84 22.92
N VAL A 140 -58.84 21.73 23.74
CA VAL A 140 -57.43 22.12 23.59
C VAL A 140 -56.50 20.93 23.84
N HIS A 141 -56.78 20.13 24.87
CA HIS A 141 -56.02 18.92 25.18
C HIS A 141 -56.09 17.89 24.05
N GLU A 142 -57.29 17.54 23.59
CA GLU A 142 -57.52 16.62 22.47
C GLU A 142 -56.76 17.05 21.21
N ARG A 143 -56.85 18.34 20.85
CA ARG A 143 -56.12 18.88 19.70
C ARG A 143 -54.60 18.77 19.90
N SER A 144 -54.10 19.14 21.08
CA SER A 144 -52.66 19.07 21.38
C SER A 144 -52.13 17.64 21.31
N GLU A 145 -52.83 16.67 21.89
CA GLU A 145 -52.43 15.26 21.89
C GLU A 145 -52.53 14.64 20.49
N ARG A 146 -53.54 15.03 19.71
CA ARG A 146 -53.66 14.60 18.31
C ARG A 146 -52.49 15.10 17.46
N GLU A 147 -52.03 16.34 17.66
CA GLU A 147 -50.85 16.86 16.97
C GLU A 147 -49.57 16.12 17.39
N LYS A 148 -49.39 15.81 18.68
CA LYS A 148 -48.28 14.95 19.15
C LYS A 148 -48.33 13.56 18.52
N TYR A 149 -49.52 12.96 18.40
CA TYR A 149 -49.69 11.65 17.78
C TYR A 149 -49.33 11.66 16.29
N LYS A 150 -49.70 12.72 15.54
CA LYS A 150 -49.24 12.92 14.17
C LYS A 150 -47.70 12.93 14.10
N ASP A 151 -47.04 13.70 14.97
CA ASP A 151 -45.57 13.80 15.00
C ASP A 151 -44.90 12.46 15.34
N VAL A 152 -45.39 11.71 16.32
CA VAL A 152 -44.84 10.40 16.69
C VAL A 152 -45.02 9.40 15.55
N THR A 153 -46.21 9.35 14.94
CA THR A 153 -46.51 8.46 13.81
C THR A 153 -45.63 8.78 12.61
N PHE A 154 -45.50 10.07 12.28
CA PHE A 154 -44.62 10.54 11.23
C PHE A 154 -43.16 10.17 11.49
N ASN A 155 -42.64 10.45 12.69
CA ASN A 155 -41.26 10.14 13.05
C ASN A 155 -40.95 8.63 13.02
N ASN A 156 -41.91 7.78 13.38
CA ASN A 156 -41.77 6.33 13.24
C ASN A 156 -41.73 5.91 11.77
N ASN A 157 -42.55 6.53 10.91
CA ASN A 157 -42.49 6.30 9.48
C ASN A 157 -41.15 6.76 8.87
N VAL A 158 -40.66 7.95 9.24
CA VAL A 158 -39.32 8.45 8.86
C VAL A 158 -38.23 7.45 9.23
N LYS A 159 -38.22 6.93 10.46
CA LYS A 159 -37.24 5.92 10.90
C LYS A 159 -37.31 4.64 10.08
N SER A 160 -38.52 4.16 9.77
CA SER A 160 -38.69 2.95 8.96
C SER A 160 -38.19 3.16 7.53
N SER A 161 -38.54 4.29 6.91
CA SER A 161 -38.06 4.66 5.58
C SER A 161 -36.54 4.87 5.56
N GLU A 162 -35.98 5.43 6.63
CA GLU A 162 -34.54 5.58 6.82
C GLU A 162 -33.83 4.23 6.81
N GLN A 163 -34.33 3.25 7.58
CA GLN A 163 -33.77 1.90 7.59
C GLN A 163 -33.84 1.22 6.21
N ILE A 164 -34.97 1.34 5.51
CA ILE A 164 -35.15 0.76 4.17
C ILE A 164 -34.16 1.38 3.18
N ALA A 165 -34.05 2.70 3.16
CA ALA A 165 -33.17 3.40 2.22
C ALA A 165 -31.68 3.20 2.53
N VAL A 166 -31.29 3.10 3.81
CA VAL A 166 -29.92 2.81 4.21
C VAL A 166 -29.55 1.36 3.84
N LEU A 167 -30.43 0.38 4.09
CA LEU A 167 -30.17 -1.02 3.70
C LEU A 167 -30.15 -1.20 2.17
N GLY A 168 -30.97 -0.43 1.46
CA GLY A 168 -31.06 -0.40 0.01
C GLY A 168 -30.26 0.73 -0.64
N TYR A 169 -29.22 1.26 0.02
CA TYR A 169 -28.50 2.46 -0.46
C TYR A 169 -27.98 2.30 -1.89
N ASN A 170 -27.62 1.08 -2.28
CA ASN A 170 -27.07 0.78 -3.60
C ASN A 170 -28.11 0.71 -4.73
N ASN A 171 -29.39 0.89 -4.42
CA ASN A 171 -30.48 0.88 -5.38
C ASN A 171 -31.14 2.27 -5.46
N PRO A 172 -30.85 3.04 -6.53
CA PRO A 172 -31.46 4.34 -6.81
C PRO A 172 -32.97 4.39 -6.61
N ASN A 173 -33.69 3.36 -7.04
CA ASN A 173 -35.15 3.32 -6.95
C ASN A 173 -35.64 3.19 -5.51
N ILE A 174 -34.93 2.43 -4.65
CA ILE A 174 -35.32 2.29 -3.23
C ILE A 174 -35.12 3.62 -2.51
N VAL A 175 -34.01 4.31 -2.79
CA VAL A 175 -33.71 5.62 -2.21
C VAL A 175 -34.73 6.67 -2.66
N ALA A 176 -35.00 6.75 -3.97
CA ALA A 176 -35.98 7.68 -4.53
C ALA A 176 -37.40 7.40 -3.99
N ASN A 177 -37.83 6.14 -3.97
CA ASN A 177 -39.16 5.76 -3.48
C ASN A 177 -39.32 6.08 -1.98
N SER A 178 -38.28 5.90 -1.17
CA SER A 178 -38.33 6.21 0.26
C SER A 178 -38.50 7.71 0.51
N LEU A 179 -37.75 8.56 -0.21
CA LEU A 179 -37.88 10.02 -0.11
C LEU A 179 -39.22 10.53 -0.68
N SER A 180 -39.69 9.93 -1.79
CA SER A 180 -40.98 10.27 -2.40
C SER A 180 -42.15 9.94 -1.45
N THR A 181 -42.12 8.75 -0.85
CA THR A 181 -43.14 8.33 0.14
C THR A 181 -43.17 9.27 1.34
N LEU A 182 -41.99 9.72 1.82
CA LEU A 182 -41.93 10.69 2.91
C LEU A 182 -42.47 12.06 2.51
N LYS A 183 -42.21 12.50 1.28
CA LYS A 183 -42.80 13.74 0.73
C LYS A 183 -44.33 13.68 0.74
N ASP A 184 -44.90 12.57 0.27
CA ASP A 184 -46.35 12.37 0.24
C ASP A 184 -46.95 12.29 1.64
N ASN A 185 -46.25 11.64 2.58
CA ASN A 185 -46.66 11.59 3.99
C ASN A 185 -46.62 12.97 4.66
N ILE A 186 -45.61 13.79 4.37
CA ILE A 186 -45.54 15.19 4.87
C ILE A 186 -46.71 16.00 4.33
N ASN A 187 -46.99 15.92 3.02
CA ASN A 187 -48.13 16.59 2.41
C ASN A 187 -49.46 16.16 3.04
N THR A 188 -49.63 14.85 3.27
CA THR A 188 -50.85 14.29 3.85
C THR A 188 -51.05 14.69 5.31
N MET A 189 -49.97 14.70 6.11
CA MET A 189 -50.06 14.94 7.55
C MET A 189 -50.02 16.42 7.95
N TYR A 190 -49.32 17.26 7.17
CA TYR A 190 -49.02 18.66 7.50
C TYR A 190 -49.41 19.67 6.42
N GLY A 191 -50.08 19.24 5.34
CA GLY A 191 -50.49 20.13 4.24
C GLY A 191 -51.39 21.28 4.67
N ASP A 192 -52.15 21.11 5.77
CA ASP A 192 -52.99 22.14 6.37
C ASP A 192 -52.21 23.30 7.01
N ARG A 193 -50.91 23.11 7.29
CA ARG A 193 -50.02 24.13 7.88
C ARG A 193 -49.39 25.07 6.85
N GLY A 194 -49.65 24.85 5.56
CA GLY A 194 -49.18 25.69 4.46
C GLY A 194 -47.89 25.21 3.80
N GLU A 195 -47.67 25.70 2.57
CA GLU A 195 -46.63 25.22 1.66
C GLU A 195 -45.20 25.45 2.18
N GLU A 196 -44.93 26.58 2.84
CA GLU A 196 -43.61 26.86 3.41
C GLU A 196 -43.24 25.88 4.53
N PHE A 197 -44.20 25.51 5.39
CA PHE A 197 -43.98 24.54 6.45
C PHE A 197 -43.68 23.16 5.88
N VAL A 198 -44.47 22.71 4.91
CA VAL A 198 -44.27 21.43 4.20
C VAL A 198 -42.90 21.38 3.54
N LYS A 199 -42.49 22.44 2.85
CA LYS A 199 -41.19 22.51 2.18
C LYS A 199 -40.04 22.45 3.19
N ALA A 200 -40.13 23.20 4.30
CA ALA A 200 -39.12 23.17 5.35
C ALA A 200 -39.02 21.79 6.02
N LYS A 201 -40.16 21.15 6.29
CA LYS A 201 -40.22 19.81 6.88
C LYS A 201 -39.65 18.74 5.93
N TYR A 202 -39.95 18.85 4.63
CA TYR A 202 -39.37 17.98 3.62
C TYR A 202 -37.84 18.13 3.56
N GLN A 203 -37.33 19.35 3.55
CA GLN A 203 -35.88 19.59 3.54
C GLN A 203 -35.19 18.98 4.77
N GLU A 204 -35.76 19.17 5.96
CA GLU A 204 -35.24 18.57 7.21
C GLU A 204 -35.12 17.04 7.10
N VAL A 205 -36.16 16.38 6.58
CA VAL A 205 -36.21 14.92 6.45
C VAL A 205 -35.31 14.43 5.32
N ALA A 206 -35.28 15.12 4.18
CA ALA A 206 -34.43 14.80 3.05
C ALA A 206 -32.95 14.90 3.43
N ASP A 207 -32.55 15.96 4.13
CA ASP A 207 -31.18 16.16 4.59
C ASP A 207 -30.76 15.09 5.60
N ARG A 208 -31.63 14.78 6.58
CA ARG A 208 -31.37 13.71 7.54
C ARG A 208 -31.19 12.35 6.86
N LEU A 209 -32.12 11.98 5.98
CA LEU A 209 -32.09 10.70 5.29
C LEU A 209 -30.89 10.61 4.31
N GLY A 210 -30.67 11.67 3.54
CA GLY A 210 -29.52 11.79 2.65
C GLY A 210 -28.20 11.63 3.41
N GLY A 211 -28.07 12.27 4.58
CA GLY A 211 -26.90 12.10 5.45
C GLY A 211 -26.68 10.64 5.86
N ALA A 212 -27.70 9.96 6.35
CA ALA A 212 -27.60 8.56 6.77
C ALA A 212 -27.20 7.60 5.63
N ILE A 213 -27.78 7.80 4.43
CA ILE A 213 -27.47 7.00 3.23
C ILE A 213 -26.03 7.25 2.76
N ILE A 214 -25.61 8.51 2.77
CA ILE A 214 -24.24 8.90 2.43
C ILE A 214 -23.23 8.27 3.40
N ASP A 215 -23.50 8.34 4.71
CA ASP A 215 -22.60 7.78 5.72
C ASP A 215 -22.42 6.28 5.51
N GLU A 216 -23.49 5.54 5.19
CA GLU A 216 -23.42 4.11 4.86
C GLU A 216 -22.62 3.87 3.56
N THR A 217 -22.90 4.66 2.52
CA THR A 217 -22.23 4.56 1.21
C THR A 217 -20.71 4.77 1.33
N VAL A 218 -20.31 5.82 2.07
CA VAL A 218 -18.91 6.14 2.33
C VAL A 218 -18.26 5.08 3.21
N THR A 219 -18.95 4.62 4.25
CA THR A 219 -18.46 3.55 5.15
C THR A 219 -18.17 2.26 4.39
N ARG A 220 -19.01 1.91 3.43
CA ARG A 220 -18.82 0.71 2.58
C ARG A 220 -17.82 0.88 1.46
N ASN A 221 -17.31 2.09 1.22
CA ASN A 221 -16.43 2.40 0.09
C ASN A 221 -17.04 1.97 -1.26
N ASP A 222 -18.36 2.06 -1.41
CA ASP A 222 -19.07 1.63 -2.61
C ASP A 222 -18.99 2.71 -3.71
N ILE A 223 -17.89 2.65 -4.45
CA ILE A 223 -17.59 3.61 -5.52
C ILE A 223 -18.46 3.43 -6.77
N THR A 224 -19.21 2.33 -6.89
CA THR A 224 -20.09 2.05 -8.03
C THR A 224 -21.48 2.62 -7.79
N ALA A 225 -22.08 2.29 -6.64
CA ALA A 225 -23.42 2.76 -6.31
C ALA A 225 -23.42 4.17 -5.71
N GLY A 226 -22.31 4.61 -5.11
CA GLY A 226 -22.22 5.90 -4.44
C GLY A 226 -22.49 7.12 -5.32
N PRO A 227 -21.88 7.24 -6.52
CA PRO A 227 -22.19 8.34 -7.44
C PRO A 227 -23.65 8.34 -7.90
N GLN A 228 -24.24 7.17 -8.13
CA GLN A 228 -25.65 7.03 -8.52
C GLN A 228 -26.58 7.46 -7.38
N THR A 229 -26.25 7.05 -6.15
CA THR A 229 -27.00 7.40 -4.94
C THR A 229 -26.94 8.90 -4.66
N ILE A 230 -25.76 9.51 -4.76
CA ILE A 230 -25.59 10.97 -4.64
C ILE A 230 -26.44 11.71 -5.69
N ALA A 231 -26.49 11.21 -6.93
CA ALA A 231 -27.28 11.82 -7.98
C ALA A 231 -28.79 11.79 -7.66
N VAL A 232 -29.30 10.65 -7.18
CA VAL A 232 -30.70 10.51 -6.75
C VAL A 232 -31.00 11.43 -5.56
N LEU A 233 -30.14 11.47 -4.56
CA LEU A 233 -30.33 12.36 -3.40
C LEU A 233 -30.35 13.83 -3.81
N ARG A 234 -29.50 14.23 -4.77
CA ARG A 234 -29.50 15.57 -5.36
C ARG A 234 -30.82 15.88 -6.06
N GLU A 235 -31.32 14.95 -6.88
CA GLU A 235 -32.59 15.09 -7.58
C GLU A 235 -33.77 15.22 -6.60
N MET A 236 -33.74 14.44 -5.52
CA MET A 236 -34.71 14.51 -4.44
C MET A 236 -34.56 15.75 -3.55
N GLY A 237 -33.59 16.62 -3.81
CA GLY A 237 -33.46 17.92 -3.15
C GLY A 237 -32.68 17.90 -1.83
N VAL A 238 -31.84 16.90 -1.59
CA VAL A 238 -30.90 16.90 -0.45
C VAL A 238 -29.88 18.02 -0.60
N SER A 239 -29.58 18.73 0.49
CA SER A 239 -28.66 19.86 0.52
C SER A 239 -27.25 19.51 0.01
N GLU A 240 -26.70 20.34 -0.88
CA GLU A 240 -25.34 20.17 -1.43
C GLU A 240 -24.24 20.15 -0.35
N GLY A 241 -24.46 20.79 0.81
CA GLY A 241 -23.51 20.73 1.93
C GLY A 241 -23.27 19.32 2.48
N ILE A 242 -24.27 18.43 2.34
CA ILE A 242 -24.19 17.00 2.72
C ILE A 242 -23.58 16.20 1.57
N LEU A 243 -24.07 16.42 0.35
CA LEU A 243 -23.67 15.65 -0.83
C LEU A 243 -22.23 15.91 -1.28
N SER A 244 -21.75 17.16 -1.17
CA SER A 244 -20.40 17.53 -1.59
C SER A 244 -19.30 16.84 -0.78
N LYS A 245 -19.47 16.73 0.55
CA LYS A 245 -18.52 16.02 1.42
C LYS A 245 -18.45 14.54 1.08
N ALA A 246 -19.60 13.93 0.80
CA ALA A 246 -19.71 12.53 0.37
C ALA A 246 -19.01 12.29 -0.97
N ALA A 247 -19.29 13.16 -1.94
CA ALA A 247 -18.72 13.07 -3.28
C ALA A 247 -17.19 13.15 -3.24
N VAL A 248 -16.63 14.05 -2.41
CA VAL A 248 -15.18 14.14 -2.20
C VAL A 248 -14.62 12.86 -1.56
N ALA A 249 -15.29 12.30 -0.57
CA ALA A 249 -14.83 11.06 0.08
C ALA A 249 -14.82 9.87 -0.88
N ILE A 250 -15.89 9.69 -1.67
CA ILE A 250 -16.01 8.61 -2.67
C ILE A 250 -15.01 8.81 -3.82
N ASP A 251 -14.86 10.05 -4.32
CA ASP A 251 -13.88 10.38 -5.36
C ASP A 251 -12.45 10.09 -4.91
N LYS A 252 -12.12 10.38 -3.64
CA LYS A 252 -10.81 10.06 -3.06
C LYS A 252 -10.56 8.56 -3.03
N VAL A 253 -11.54 7.75 -2.62
CA VAL A 253 -11.43 6.29 -2.61
C VAL A 253 -11.27 5.74 -4.03
N ASN A 254 -12.08 6.22 -4.98
CA ASN A 254 -11.99 5.83 -6.38
C ASN A 254 -10.63 6.20 -7.01
N THR A 255 -10.14 7.40 -6.70
CA THR A 255 -8.81 7.89 -7.10
C THR A 255 -7.72 6.98 -6.56
N GLN A 256 -7.76 6.66 -5.25
CA GLN A 256 -6.79 5.76 -4.64
C GLN A 256 -6.79 4.38 -5.28
N GLN A 257 -7.96 3.77 -5.52
CA GLN A 257 -8.04 2.47 -6.20
C GLN A 257 -7.50 2.51 -7.64
N THR A 258 -7.76 3.60 -8.36
CA THR A 258 -7.23 3.81 -9.72
C THR A 258 -5.72 3.93 -9.70
N ILE A 259 -5.18 4.67 -8.74
CA ILE A 259 -3.74 4.80 -8.50
C ILE A 259 -3.16 3.42 -8.17
N ASP A 260 -3.71 2.70 -7.20
CA ASP A 260 -3.19 1.41 -6.72
C ASP A 260 -3.11 0.35 -7.84
N LYS A 261 -4.11 0.32 -8.74
CA LYS A 261 -4.13 -0.60 -9.90
C LYS A 261 -3.02 -0.34 -10.90
N ARG A 262 -2.56 0.91 -11.00
CA ARG A 262 -1.58 1.34 -12.00
C ARG A 262 -0.18 1.43 -11.47
N ILE A 263 -0.02 1.82 -10.21
CA ILE A 263 1.23 2.37 -9.71
C ILE A 263 2.41 1.40 -9.79
N VAL A 264 2.14 0.10 -9.61
CA VAL A 264 3.16 -0.94 -9.76
C VAL A 264 3.69 -0.97 -11.21
N GLY A 265 2.78 -0.97 -12.20
CA GLY A 265 3.15 -0.96 -13.61
C GLY A 265 3.76 0.36 -14.07
N ASP A 266 3.30 1.48 -13.51
CA ASP A 266 3.87 2.80 -13.79
C ASP A 266 5.31 2.89 -13.24
N VAL A 267 5.58 2.38 -12.04
CA VAL A 267 6.95 2.30 -11.49
C VAL A 267 7.86 1.41 -12.34
N ASP A 268 7.34 0.29 -12.84
CA ASP A 268 8.09 -0.59 -13.76
C ASP A 268 8.37 0.09 -15.10
N THR A 269 7.45 0.93 -15.58
CA THR A 269 7.55 1.62 -16.88
C THR A 269 8.45 2.84 -16.83
N TYR A 270 8.28 3.70 -15.82
CA TYR A 270 8.94 5.00 -15.76
C TYR A 270 10.22 5.00 -14.90
N GLY A 271 10.32 4.12 -13.90
CA GLY A 271 11.46 4.04 -12.99
C GLY A 271 11.21 4.61 -11.59
N GLU A 272 12.28 4.75 -10.79
CA GLU A 272 12.20 5.08 -9.35
C GLU A 272 12.80 6.44 -8.96
N ASP A 273 13.28 7.22 -9.93
CA ASP A 273 13.86 8.55 -9.68
C ASP A 273 12.79 9.66 -9.69
N ASP A 274 13.16 10.85 -9.23
CA ASP A 274 12.20 11.97 -9.11
C ASP A 274 11.61 12.40 -10.45
N ALA A 275 12.36 12.28 -11.56
CA ALA A 275 11.85 12.57 -12.90
C ALA A 275 10.88 11.48 -13.40
N SER A 276 11.07 10.22 -13.03
CA SER A 276 10.11 9.14 -13.26
C SER A 276 8.78 9.40 -12.58
N ILE A 277 8.82 9.89 -11.33
CA ILE A 277 7.61 10.22 -10.55
C ILE A 277 6.81 11.31 -11.26
N GLU A 278 7.47 12.35 -11.75
CA GLU A 278 6.81 13.43 -12.51
C GLU A 278 6.19 12.92 -13.80
N LYS A 279 6.91 12.08 -14.57
CA LYS A 279 6.38 11.45 -15.79
C LYS A 279 5.15 10.58 -15.53
N GLY A 280 5.20 9.75 -14.47
CA GLY A 280 4.06 8.93 -14.08
C GLY A 280 2.85 9.79 -13.67
N ALA A 281 3.09 10.87 -12.93
CA ALA A 281 2.05 11.80 -12.52
C ALA A 281 1.41 12.51 -13.72
N ASP A 282 2.21 12.96 -14.68
CA ASP A 282 1.71 13.63 -15.88
C ASP A 282 0.93 12.66 -16.77
N ALA A 283 1.38 11.41 -16.91
CA ALA A 283 0.66 10.35 -17.61
C ALA A 283 -0.66 9.99 -16.90
N PHE A 284 -0.68 9.98 -15.56
CA PHE A 284 -1.90 9.81 -14.77
C PHE A 284 -2.89 10.94 -15.02
N ILE A 285 -2.45 12.20 -14.93
CA ILE A 285 -3.32 13.35 -15.21
C ILE A 285 -3.82 13.36 -16.66
N ALA A 286 -2.99 12.96 -17.63
CA ALA A 286 -3.40 12.85 -19.03
C ALA A 286 -4.47 11.77 -19.26
N SER A 287 -4.52 10.74 -18.43
CA SER A 287 -5.56 9.70 -18.50
C SER A 287 -6.90 10.11 -17.89
N LEU A 288 -6.93 11.20 -17.11
CA LEU A 288 -8.15 11.67 -16.46
C LEU A 288 -8.91 12.65 -17.39
N PRO A 289 -10.26 12.60 -17.39
CA PRO A 289 -11.05 13.54 -18.16
C PRO A 289 -10.88 14.95 -17.57
N LYS A 290 -10.39 15.90 -18.36
CA LYS A 290 -10.28 17.31 -17.95
C LYS A 290 -11.60 18.03 -18.17
N ALA A 291 -11.95 18.95 -17.28
CA ALA A 291 -13.08 19.84 -17.48
C ALA A 291 -12.93 20.58 -18.81
N GLY A 292 -13.91 20.45 -19.70
CA GLY A 292 -13.87 21.08 -21.03
C GLY A 292 -13.06 20.37 -22.11
N GLN A 293 -12.56 19.14 -21.88
CA GLN A 293 -11.92 18.30 -22.91
C GLN A 293 -12.60 16.93 -23.03
N GLY A 294 -13.90 16.93 -23.31
CA GLY A 294 -14.63 15.85 -23.97
C GLY A 294 -15.29 16.45 -25.19
N GLY A 295 -15.01 15.91 -26.38
CA GLY A 295 -15.33 16.42 -27.73
C GLY A 295 -16.32 17.59 -27.80
N ASN A 296 -15.85 18.74 -28.28
CA ASN A 296 -16.67 19.89 -28.65
C ASN A 296 -17.78 19.46 -29.61
N LEU A 297 -18.95 19.07 -29.08
CA LEU A 297 -20.17 19.09 -29.84
C LEU A 297 -20.32 20.54 -30.31
N ASN A 298 -20.12 20.76 -31.61
CA ASN A 298 -20.38 22.07 -32.19
C ASN A 298 -21.90 22.24 -32.28
N VAL A 299 -22.50 22.81 -31.23
CA VAL A 299 -23.96 22.99 -31.13
C VAL A 299 -24.52 23.76 -32.32
N ALA A 300 -23.78 24.74 -32.84
CA ALA A 300 -24.20 25.49 -34.03
C ALA A 300 -24.17 24.63 -35.30
N ALA A 301 -23.16 23.76 -35.46
CA ALA A 301 -23.11 22.81 -36.57
C ALA A 301 -24.19 21.72 -36.43
N LEU A 302 -24.51 21.29 -35.20
CA LEU A 302 -25.62 20.38 -34.95
C LEU A 302 -26.95 21.01 -35.36
N ASP A 303 -27.21 22.25 -34.92
CA ASP A 303 -28.43 22.98 -35.29
C ASP A 303 -28.54 23.15 -36.81
N SER A 304 -27.45 23.53 -37.49
CA SER A 304 -27.43 23.61 -38.96
C SER A 304 -27.72 22.26 -39.61
N ALA A 305 -27.05 21.20 -39.16
CA ALA A 305 -27.19 19.86 -39.72
C ALA A 305 -28.60 19.29 -39.54
N VAL A 306 -29.23 19.51 -38.39
CA VAL A 306 -30.62 19.13 -38.14
C VAL A 306 -31.56 19.94 -39.02
N ASN A 307 -31.40 21.27 -39.07
CA ASN A 307 -32.24 22.15 -39.87
C ASN A 307 -32.19 21.85 -41.38
N GLU A 308 -31.02 21.50 -41.92
CA GLU A 308 -30.84 21.06 -43.32
C GLU A 308 -31.61 19.78 -43.65
N GLN A 309 -31.86 18.93 -42.65
CA GLN A 309 -32.47 17.62 -42.83
C GLN A 309 -33.99 17.66 -42.55
N LEU A 310 -34.51 18.70 -41.91
CA LEU A 310 -35.93 18.82 -41.56
C LEU A 310 -36.82 18.64 -42.80
N GLY A 311 -37.86 17.80 -42.67
CA GLY A 311 -38.77 17.47 -43.75
C GLY A 311 -38.26 16.42 -44.75
N LYS A 312 -37.00 15.96 -44.63
CA LYS A 312 -36.49 14.87 -45.48
C LYS A 312 -37.33 13.60 -45.27
N PRO A 313 -37.77 12.92 -46.34
CA PRO A 313 -38.58 11.70 -46.22
C PRO A 313 -37.86 10.57 -45.48
N TYR A 314 -38.64 9.79 -44.73
CA TYR A 314 -38.15 8.58 -44.08
C TYR A 314 -38.24 7.38 -45.03
N LEU A 315 -37.14 6.63 -45.12
CA LEU A 315 -37.06 5.34 -45.78
C LEU A 315 -36.15 4.44 -44.94
N LEU A 316 -36.69 3.31 -44.45
CA LEU A 316 -35.89 2.32 -43.72
C LEU A 316 -34.70 1.86 -44.56
N GLY A 317 -33.48 1.98 -44.04
CA GLY A 317 -32.26 1.67 -44.78
C GLY A 317 -31.78 2.79 -45.72
N GLY A 318 -32.39 3.98 -45.65
CA GLY A 318 -31.97 5.14 -46.44
C GLY A 318 -30.51 5.53 -46.25
N ASP A 319 -29.90 6.07 -47.31
CA ASP A 319 -28.47 6.40 -47.37
C ASP A 319 -28.14 7.82 -46.89
N GLY A 320 -29.16 8.63 -46.58
CA GLY A 320 -29.02 10.03 -46.16
C GLY A 320 -29.06 11.04 -47.31
N GLY A 321 -29.20 10.58 -48.57
CA GLY A 321 -29.36 11.40 -49.76
C GLY A 321 -30.76 12.03 -49.87
N GLU A 322 -31.62 11.47 -50.73
CA GLU A 322 -33.01 11.92 -50.91
C GLU A 322 -33.94 11.46 -49.78
N SER A 323 -33.54 10.44 -49.01
CA SER A 323 -34.28 9.91 -47.87
C SER A 323 -33.31 9.42 -46.78
N THR A 324 -33.80 9.24 -45.56
CA THR A 324 -33.00 8.81 -44.42
C THR A 324 -33.79 7.88 -43.49
N ASP A 325 -33.14 7.24 -42.53
CA ASP A 325 -33.83 6.63 -41.38
C ASP A 325 -33.24 7.17 -40.06
N CYS A 326 -33.78 6.71 -38.93
CA CYS A 326 -33.41 7.19 -37.61
C CYS A 326 -31.91 7.01 -37.28
N GLY A 327 -31.34 5.86 -37.62
CA GLY A 327 -29.92 5.58 -37.40
C GLY A 327 -29.00 6.36 -38.35
N LYS A 328 -29.38 6.55 -39.62
CA LYS A 328 -28.58 7.35 -40.57
C LYS A 328 -28.63 8.82 -40.23
N PHE A 329 -29.82 9.30 -39.89
CA PHE A 329 -30.05 10.69 -39.54
C PHE A 329 -29.15 11.09 -38.37
N THR A 330 -29.20 10.35 -37.27
CA THR A 330 -28.35 10.58 -36.10
C THR A 330 -26.87 10.47 -36.43
N LEU A 331 -26.46 9.44 -37.18
CA LEU A 331 -25.08 9.29 -37.68
C LEU A 331 -24.58 10.53 -38.43
N ASP A 332 -25.36 11.04 -39.39
CA ASP A 332 -24.95 12.15 -40.25
C ASP A 332 -24.92 13.50 -39.51
N VAL A 333 -25.93 13.79 -38.70
CA VAL A 333 -25.99 15.07 -37.97
C VAL A 333 -24.97 15.11 -36.82
N SER A 334 -24.75 13.99 -36.14
CA SER A 334 -23.71 13.86 -35.12
C SER A 334 -22.32 14.01 -35.72
N ALA A 335 -22.04 13.39 -36.88
CA ALA A 335 -20.76 13.54 -37.57
C ALA A 335 -20.48 15.00 -37.98
N LYS A 336 -21.47 15.71 -38.52
CA LYS A 336 -21.37 17.16 -38.83
C LYS A 336 -21.13 18.02 -37.58
N ALA A 337 -21.62 17.58 -36.42
CA ALA A 337 -21.42 18.23 -35.14
C ALA A 337 -20.11 17.85 -34.42
N GLY A 338 -19.28 16.99 -35.02
CA GLY A 338 -17.99 16.54 -34.46
C GLY A 338 -18.08 15.33 -33.52
N VAL A 339 -19.21 14.62 -33.52
CA VAL A 339 -19.45 13.40 -32.72
C VAL A 339 -19.31 12.17 -33.62
N THR A 340 -18.44 11.24 -33.24
CA THR A 340 -18.23 9.99 -33.97
C THR A 340 -19.14 8.87 -33.45
N LEU A 341 -20.02 8.37 -34.31
CA LEU A 341 -20.79 7.14 -34.09
C LEU A 341 -20.25 6.05 -35.02
N ASN A 342 -19.93 4.89 -34.45
CA ASN A 342 -19.33 3.76 -35.16
C ASN A 342 -20.37 2.82 -35.77
N TYR A 343 -21.64 2.98 -35.38
CA TYR A 343 -22.74 2.15 -35.82
C TYR A 343 -23.80 2.95 -36.57
N ARG A 344 -24.37 2.31 -37.58
CA ARG A 344 -25.39 2.87 -38.46
C ARG A 344 -26.81 2.72 -37.90
N THR A 345 -27.05 1.71 -37.08
CA THR A 345 -28.37 1.35 -36.54
C THR A 345 -28.58 1.89 -35.13
N ALA A 346 -29.85 2.05 -34.74
CA ALA A 346 -30.22 2.63 -33.45
C ALA A 346 -29.72 1.80 -32.25
N ASP A 347 -29.89 0.49 -32.33
CA ASP A 347 -29.45 -0.49 -31.34
C ASP A 347 -27.92 -0.63 -31.31
N GLY A 348 -27.24 -0.50 -32.45
CA GLY A 348 -25.78 -0.41 -32.50
C GLY A 348 -25.23 0.87 -31.85
N GLN A 349 -25.87 2.02 -32.07
CA GLN A 349 -25.50 3.27 -31.40
C GLN A 349 -25.76 3.22 -29.90
N TYR A 350 -26.81 2.53 -29.46
CA TYR A 350 -27.04 2.23 -28.05
C TYR A 350 -25.93 1.36 -27.47
N LEU A 351 -25.55 0.28 -28.17
CA LEU A 351 -24.45 -0.59 -27.77
C LEU A 351 -23.14 0.19 -27.64
N GLN A 352 -22.87 1.13 -28.54
CA GLN A 352 -21.71 2.01 -28.43
C GLN A 352 -21.76 2.87 -27.15
N ALA A 353 -22.91 3.47 -26.84
CA ALA A 353 -23.07 4.25 -25.61
C ALA A 353 -22.82 3.40 -24.36
N GLU A 354 -23.31 2.15 -24.35
CA GLU A 354 -23.11 1.19 -23.27
C GLU A 354 -21.62 0.80 -23.13
N GLN A 355 -20.97 0.41 -24.23
CA GLN A 355 -19.54 0.02 -24.26
C GLN A 355 -18.60 1.15 -23.83
N GLU A 356 -18.95 2.38 -24.17
CA GLU A 356 -18.17 3.57 -23.79
C GLU A 356 -18.52 4.10 -22.39
N GLY A 357 -19.42 3.44 -21.64
CA GLY A 357 -19.85 3.87 -20.31
C GLY A 357 -20.61 5.20 -20.31
N LYS A 358 -21.23 5.56 -21.44
CA LYS A 358 -21.94 6.81 -21.70
C LYS A 358 -23.46 6.68 -21.57
N LEU A 359 -23.98 5.53 -21.18
CA LEU A 359 -25.42 5.31 -21.10
C LEU A 359 -25.99 5.78 -19.76
N VAL A 360 -27.05 6.58 -19.80
CA VAL A 360 -27.88 6.94 -18.63
C VAL A 360 -29.34 6.62 -18.94
N HIS A 361 -30.14 6.29 -17.92
CA HIS A 361 -31.57 5.98 -18.12
C HIS A 361 -32.50 7.12 -17.71
N ASP A 362 -31.97 8.14 -17.05
CA ASP A 362 -32.70 9.35 -16.70
C ASP A 362 -32.60 10.39 -17.83
N ILE A 363 -33.74 10.65 -18.48
CA ILE A 363 -33.86 11.65 -19.55
C ILE A 363 -33.60 13.07 -19.06
N SER A 364 -33.74 13.36 -17.75
CA SER A 364 -33.44 14.68 -17.18
C SER A 364 -31.96 15.05 -17.32
N GLN A 365 -31.10 14.03 -17.43
CA GLN A 365 -29.66 14.18 -17.64
C GLN A 365 -29.31 14.41 -19.10
N ALA A 366 -30.27 14.32 -20.03
CA ALA A 366 -30.03 14.56 -21.44
C ALA A 366 -29.61 16.02 -21.67
N GLN A 367 -28.52 16.18 -22.40
CA GLN A 367 -28.01 17.46 -22.86
C GLN A 367 -28.09 17.51 -24.38
N LYS A 368 -28.24 18.72 -24.91
CA LYS A 368 -28.38 18.92 -26.35
C LYS A 368 -27.23 18.22 -27.08
N GLY A 369 -27.56 17.36 -28.05
CA GLY A 369 -26.62 16.50 -28.78
C GLY A 369 -26.47 15.07 -28.25
N ASP A 370 -27.05 14.73 -27.10
CA ASP A 370 -27.16 13.34 -26.66
C ASP A 370 -28.13 12.55 -27.55
N LEU A 371 -27.96 11.24 -27.60
CA LEU A 371 -28.87 10.36 -28.31
C LEU A 371 -29.92 9.82 -27.35
N VAL A 372 -31.19 9.89 -27.74
CA VAL A 372 -32.31 9.27 -27.01
C VAL A 372 -32.73 8.02 -27.76
N PHE A 373 -32.71 6.89 -27.07
CA PHE A 373 -33.04 5.58 -27.62
C PHE A 373 -34.41 5.14 -27.15
N TRP A 374 -35.24 4.66 -28.09
CA TRP A 374 -36.60 4.25 -27.80
C TRP A 374 -36.87 2.80 -28.19
N HIS A 375 -37.79 2.23 -27.43
CA HIS A 375 -38.49 1.02 -27.75
C HIS A 375 -39.82 1.42 -28.40
N VAL A 376 -40.04 1.00 -29.65
CA VAL A 376 -41.29 1.33 -30.37
C VAL A 376 -42.17 0.08 -30.36
N PRO A 377 -43.30 0.05 -29.61
CA PRO A 377 -44.08 -1.16 -29.44
C PRO A 377 -44.59 -1.78 -30.75
N SER A 378 -44.89 -0.96 -31.76
CA SER A 378 -45.33 -1.46 -33.07
C SER A 378 -44.25 -2.26 -33.83
N ASN A 379 -43.00 -2.17 -33.40
CA ASN A 379 -41.86 -2.85 -34.04
C ASN A 379 -41.55 -4.22 -33.41
N GLU A 380 -42.11 -4.55 -32.25
CA GLU A 380 -41.86 -5.81 -31.53
C GLU A 380 -42.20 -7.06 -32.35
N ALA A 381 -43.25 -6.99 -33.17
CA ALA A 381 -43.66 -8.10 -34.04
C ALA A 381 -42.63 -8.42 -35.14
N ARG A 382 -41.74 -7.47 -35.45
CA ARG A 382 -40.71 -7.60 -36.48
C ARG A 382 -39.31 -7.81 -35.90
N TRP A 383 -38.99 -7.15 -34.79
CA TRP A 383 -37.71 -7.27 -34.10
C TRP A 383 -37.94 -7.57 -32.62
N ALA A 384 -37.71 -8.83 -32.24
CA ALA A 384 -37.83 -9.25 -30.85
C ALA A 384 -36.70 -8.67 -29.99
N THR A 385 -37.01 -8.30 -28.75
CA THR A 385 -36.01 -7.83 -27.78
C THR A 385 -34.97 -8.92 -27.50
N SER A 386 -33.69 -8.54 -27.55
CA SER A 386 -32.55 -9.41 -27.24
C SER A 386 -31.58 -8.72 -26.29
N ASP A 387 -31.08 -9.45 -25.29
CA ASP A 387 -30.00 -9.00 -24.41
C ASP A 387 -28.60 -9.37 -24.95
N ASP A 388 -28.51 -10.03 -26.10
CA ASP A 388 -27.25 -10.40 -26.75
C ASP A 388 -26.71 -9.24 -27.61
N PRO A 389 -25.52 -8.67 -27.29
CA PRO A 389 -24.90 -7.61 -28.09
C PRO A 389 -24.67 -7.97 -29.56
N SER A 390 -24.58 -9.25 -29.90
CA SER A 390 -24.45 -9.71 -31.29
C SER A 390 -25.76 -9.60 -32.09
N ALA A 391 -26.88 -9.30 -31.43
CA ALA A 391 -28.16 -9.05 -32.08
C ALA A 391 -28.25 -7.68 -32.77
N VAL A 392 -27.26 -6.80 -32.59
CA VAL A 392 -27.15 -5.55 -33.35
C VAL A 392 -27.10 -5.86 -34.85
N ASN A 393 -27.92 -5.14 -35.64
CA ASN A 393 -28.10 -5.39 -37.08
C ASN A 393 -28.76 -6.75 -37.44
N SER A 394 -29.48 -7.39 -36.53
CA SER A 394 -30.26 -8.58 -36.87
C SER A 394 -31.52 -8.22 -37.66
N ASP A 395 -31.95 -9.12 -38.55
CA ASP A 395 -33.19 -8.96 -39.32
C ASP A 395 -34.45 -9.22 -38.49
N ASP A 396 -34.32 -9.89 -37.33
CA ASP A 396 -35.42 -10.39 -36.50
C ASP A 396 -35.34 -10.00 -35.02
N LYS A 397 -34.27 -9.29 -34.60
CA LYS A 397 -34.01 -8.93 -33.20
C LYS A 397 -33.49 -7.50 -33.07
N ALA A 398 -33.73 -6.91 -31.90
CA ALA A 398 -33.21 -5.60 -31.51
C ALA A 398 -32.51 -5.69 -30.15
N TYR A 399 -31.25 -5.24 -30.09
CA TYR A 399 -30.51 -5.20 -28.83
C TYR A 399 -31.20 -4.27 -27.82
N LYS A 400 -31.48 -4.78 -26.62
CA LYS A 400 -32.28 -4.12 -25.55
C LYS A 400 -33.66 -3.63 -26.00
N GLY A 401 -34.18 -4.16 -27.11
CA GLY A 401 -35.46 -3.74 -27.68
C GLY A 401 -35.41 -2.33 -28.28
N VAL A 402 -34.22 -1.78 -28.55
CA VAL A 402 -34.03 -0.47 -29.17
C VAL A 402 -34.34 -0.56 -30.65
N THR A 403 -35.39 0.13 -31.08
CA THR A 403 -35.80 0.14 -32.51
C THR A 403 -35.81 1.53 -33.12
N HIS A 404 -35.52 2.57 -32.32
CA HIS A 404 -35.54 3.96 -32.78
C HIS A 404 -34.56 4.82 -31.99
N VAL A 405 -34.09 5.90 -32.61
CA VAL A 405 -33.14 6.85 -32.00
C VAL A 405 -33.38 8.27 -32.53
N GLY A 406 -33.07 9.27 -31.71
CA GLY A 406 -33.03 10.67 -32.11
C GLY A 406 -32.00 11.48 -31.33
N VAL A 407 -31.72 12.71 -31.78
CA VAL A 407 -30.78 13.63 -31.11
C VAL A 407 -31.54 14.61 -30.22
N TYR A 408 -31.23 14.64 -28.93
CA TYR A 408 -31.85 15.56 -27.98
C TYR A 408 -31.48 17.01 -28.34
N MET A 409 -32.50 17.88 -28.42
CA MET A 409 -32.35 19.27 -28.84
C MET A 409 -32.48 20.26 -27.68
N GLY A 410 -32.71 19.77 -26.45
CA GLY A 410 -33.06 20.58 -25.28
C GLY A 410 -34.58 20.68 -25.07
N ASP A 411 -34.98 21.18 -23.90
CA ASP A 411 -36.38 21.47 -23.54
C ASP A 411 -37.37 20.31 -23.78
N GLY A 412 -36.94 19.07 -23.54
CA GLY A 412 -37.76 17.88 -23.75
C GLY A 412 -38.00 17.53 -25.21
N LYS A 413 -37.27 18.12 -26.17
CA LYS A 413 -37.41 17.89 -27.61
C LYS A 413 -36.29 17.04 -28.19
N VAL A 414 -36.62 16.26 -29.21
CA VAL A 414 -35.69 15.39 -29.95
C VAL A 414 -35.88 15.59 -31.44
N ALA A 415 -34.79 15.78 -32.18
CA ALA A 415 -34.80 15.68 -33.64
C ALA A 415 -34.63 14.22 -34.04
N GLN A 416 -35.51 13.72 -34.91
CA GLN A 416 -35.51 12.30 -35.31
C GLN A 416 -36.07 12.14 -36.72
N ALA A 417 -35.77 11.00 -37.36
CA ALA A 417 -36.38 10.61 -38.63
C ALA A 417 -37.34 9.44 -38.40
N GLY A 418 -38.64 9.69 -38.49
CA GLY A 418 -39.70 8.68 -38.27
C GLY A 418 -40.63 8.59 -39.47
N SER A 419 -41.71 7.82 -39.41
CA SER A 419 -42.61 7.59 -40.57
C SER A 419 -43.12 8.86 -41.27
N GLY A 420 -43.16 10.01 -40.59
CA GLY A 420 -43.50 11.33 -41.15
C GLY A 420 -42.33 12.14 -41.71
N GLY A 421 -41.13 11.56 -41.84
CA GLY A 421 -39.89 12.24 -42.20
C GLY A 421 -39.10 12.77 -41.01
N VAL A 422 -38.06 13.55 -41.28
CA VAL A 422 -37.23 14.21 -40.25
C VAL A 422 -38.02 15.35 -39.61
N SER A 423 -38.21 15.27 -38.30
CA SER A 423 -38.99 16.25 -37.53
C SER A 423 -38.49 16.37 -36.09
N ILE A 424 -38.88 17.45 -35.42
CA ILE A 424 -38.66 17.65 -33.99
C ILE A 424 -39.91 17.22 -33.24
N VAL A 425 -39.74 16.28 -32.31
CA VAL A 425 -40.81 15.65 -31.53
C VAL A 425 -40.50 15.74 -30.04
N SER A 426 -41.47 15.38 -29.20
CA SER A 426 -41.26 15.27 -27.76
C SER A 426 -40.41 14.04 -27.41
N THR A 427 -39.71 14.07 -26.29
CA THR A 427 -38.92 12.94 -25.75
C THR A 427 -39.79 11.74 -25.35
N ASP A 428 -41.05 11.97 -24.97
CA ASP A 428 -41.99 10.98 -24.43
C ASP A 428 -42.86 10.29 -25.48
N ILE A 429 -42.55 10.42 -26.78
CA ILE A 429 -43.34 9.81 -27.86
C ILE A 429 -43.40 8.28 -27.80
N TYR A 430 -42.40 7.64 -27.21
CA TYR A 430 -42.28 6.21 -27.02
C TYR A 430 -41.55 5.90 -25.70
N PRO A 431 -41.65 4.68 -25.17
CA PRO A 431 -40.84 4.24 -24.04
C PRO A 431 -39.34 4.43 -24.30
N ILE A 432 -38.68 5.21 -23.44
CA ILE A 432 -37.23 5.46 -23.51
C ILE A 432 -36.50 4.25 -22.94
N VAL A 433 -35.54 3.73 -23.70
CA VAL A 433 -34.66 2.63 -23.27
C VAL A 433 -33.40 3.19 -22.59
N GLY A 434 -32.92 4.34 -23.07
CA GLY A 434 -31.80 5.06 -22.46
C GLY A 434 -31.37 6.29 -23.25
N VAL A 435 -30.40 7.01 -22.71
CA VAL A 435 -29.79 8.20 -23.28
C VAL A 435 -28.28 7.98 -23.39
N GLY A 436 -27.74 8.08 -24.59
CA GLY A 436 -26.31 8.04 -24.84
C GLY A 436 -25.70 9.44 -24.70
N LYS A 437 -24.80 9.60 -23.72
CA LYS A 437 -24.09 10.83 -23.38
C LYS A 437 -22.98 11.15 -24.39
N PHE A 438 -23.38 11.53 -25.61
CA PHE A 438 -22.48 11.90 -26.71
C PHE A 438 -22.20 13.41 -26.80
N SER A 439 -22.95 14.24 -26.07
CA SER A 439 -22.76 15.70 -26.01
C SER A 439 -21.60 16.18 -25.12
N GLY A 440 -20.90 15.27 -24.42
CA GLY A 440 -19.63 15.57 -23.72
C GLY A 440 -19.77 15.99 -22.24
N SER A 441 -20.31 15.12 -21.38
CA SER A 441 -20.39 15.40 -19.93
C SER A 441 -20.26 14.16 -19.03
N ALA A 442 -19.09 13.52 -19.03
CA ALA A 442 -18.53 13.15 -17.73
C ALA A 442 -18.02 14.44 -17.10
N LYS A 443 -18.32 14.73 -15.83
CA LYS A 443 -17.78 15.91 -15.14
C LYS A 443 -16.24 15.81 -15.17
N GLY A 444 -15.59 16.49 -16.11
CA GLY A 444 -14.15 16.55 -16.16
C GLY A 444 -13.61 17.32 -14.95
N TYR A 445 -12.40 16.97 -14.51
CA TYR A 445 -11.77 17.61 -13.36
C TYR A 445 -11.27 19.01 -13.73
N THR A 446 -11.53 19.98 -12.86
CA THR A 446 -10.94 21.33 -12.94
C THR A 446 -9.42 21.27 -12.76
N ASP A 447 -8.72 22.32 -13.20
CA ASP A 447 -7.25 22.40 -13.02
C ASP A 447 -6.83 22.25 -11.55
N GLY A 448 -7.62 22.79 -10.61
CA GLY A 448 -7.40 22.63 -9.18
C GLY A 448 -7.57 21.19 -8.69
N GLU A 449 -8.60 20.48 -9.16
CA GLU A 449 -8.85 19.07 -8.82
C GLU A 449 -7.77 18.16 -9.45
N LEU A 450 -7.34 18.44 -10.68
CA LEU A 450 -6.23 17.72 -11.32
C LEU A 450 -4.92 17.90 -10.57
N LEU A 451 -4.65 19.11 -10.06
CA LEU A 451 -3.46 19.36 -9.25
C LEU A 451 -3.47 18.52 -7.97
N GLN A 452 -4.60 18.48 -7.25
CA GLN A 452 -4.74 17.65 -6.04
C GLN A 452 -4.52 16.17 -6.35
N LYS A 453 -5.13 15.66 -7.43
CA LYS A 453 -4.93 14.27 -7.86
C LYS A 453 -3.50 13.98 -8.26
N ARG A 454 -2.80 14.95 -8.86
CA ARG A 454 -1.38 14.84 -9.20
C ARG A 454 -0.54 14.68 -7.94
N GLU A 455 -0.81 15.47 -6.91
CA GLU A 455 -0.12 15.39 -5.62
C GLU A 455 -0.38 14.06 -4.91
N GLU A 456 -1.63 13.58 -4.90
CA GLU A 456 -2.01 12.28 -4.34
C GLU A 456 -1.29 11.13 -5.07
N TYR A 457 -1.26 11.17 -6.40
CA TYR A 457 -0.53 10.19 -7.21
C TYR A 457 0.98 10.21 -6.90
N MET A 458 1.62 11.38 -6.89
CA MET A 458 3.05 11.49 -6.60
C MET A 458 3.39 10.95 -5.21
N LYS A 459 2.53 11.20 -4.21
CA LYS A 459 2.69 10.69 -2.86
C LYS A 459 2.60 9.16 -2.84
N ALA A 460 1.61 8.58 -3.50
CA ALA A 460 1.48 7.13 -3.61
C ALA A 460 2.69 6.51 -4.31
N TYR A 461 3.20 7.15 -5.37
CA TYR A 461 4.34 6.65 -6.15
C TYR A 461 5.60 6.60 -5.29
N LYS A 462 5.86 7.66 -4.50
CA LYS A 462 6.96 7.70 -3.53
C LYS A 462 6.84 6.60 -2.47
N VAL A 463 5.63 6.30 -2.02
CA VAL A 463 5.38 5.20 -1.08
C VAL A 463 5.73 3.85 -1.72
N GLU A 464 5.31 3.61 -2.96
CA GLU A 464 5.61 2.37 -3.68
C GLU A 464 7.12 2.19 -3.92
N VAL A 465 7.82 3.24 -4.38
CA VAL A 465 9.28 3.24 -4.51
C VAL A 465 9.96 2.92 -3.17
N SER A 466 9.46 3.51 -2.08
CA SER A 466 10.00 3.26 -0.74
C SER A 466 9.79 1.82 -0.28
N LYS A 467 8.62 1.23 -0.57
CA LYS A 467 8.34 -0.19 -0.29
C LYS A 467 9.33 -1.09 -1.04
N ARG A 468 9.56 -0.83 -2.32
CA ARG A 468 10.51 -1.59 -3.15
C ARG A 468 11.94 -1.48 -2.64
N LYS A 469 12.41 -0.27 -2.32
CA LYS A 469 13.74 -0.05 -1.71
C LYS A 469 13.88 -0.81 -0.38
N LYS A 470 12.86 -0.77 0.47
CA LYS A 470 12.84 -1.52 1.73
C LYS A 470 12.89 -3.04 1.49
N ALA A 471 12.08 -3.56 0.57
CA ALA A 471 12.07 -4.98 0.23
C ALA A 471 13.43 -5.46 -0.31
N ARG A 472 14.11 -4.66 -1.15
CA ARG A 472 15.48 -4.97 -1.62
C ARG A 472 16.49 -4.95 -0.48
N ALA A 473 16.42 -3.97 0.42
CA ALA A 473 17.29 -3.90 1.59
C ALA A 473 17.09 -5.10 2.55
N GLU A 474 15.84 -5.51 2.79
CA GLU A 474 15.51 -6.68 3.60
C GLU A 474 15.94 -7.99 2.94
N ALA A 475 15.79 -8.12 1.62
CA ALA A 475 16.29 -9.27 0.87
C ALA A 475 17.83 -9.36 0.96
N LEU A 476 18.52 -8.23 0.82
CA LEU A 476 19.96 -8.17 0.95
C LEU A 476 20.42 -8.50 2.38
N ALA A 477 19.72 -8.01 3.41
CA ALA A 477 20.02 -8.34 4.80
C ALA A 477 19.89 -9.85 5.06
N ARG A 478 18.82 -10.48 4.55
CA ARG A 478 18.63 -11.93 4.62
C ARG A 478 19.73 -12.70 3.88
N GLN A 479 20.18 -12.22 2.72
CA GLN A 479 21.32 -12.81 2.01
C GLN A 479 22.60 -12.72 2.84
N LYS A 480 22.88 -11.55 3.45
CA LYS A 480 24.05 -11.38 4.33
C LYS A 480 24.01 -12.34 5.51
N GLU A 481 22.85 -12.48 6.17
CA GLU A 481 22.67 -13.40 7.28
C GLU A 481 22.86 -14.87 6.85
N ALA A 482 22.27 -15.28 5.73
CA ALA A 482 22.42 -16.63 5.19
C ALA A 482 23.88 -16.98 4.87
N ILE A 483 24.62 -16.05 4.26
CA ILE A 483 26.06 -16.21 3.99
C ILE A 483 26.84 -16.40 5.29
N GLN A 484 26.56 -15.60 6.32
CA GLN A 484 27.23 -15.71 7.61
C GLN A 484 26.94 -17.03 8.31
N LEU A 485 25.67 -17.47 8.33
CA LEU A 485 25.29 -18.75 8.92
C LEU A 485 25.96 -19.92 8.21
N GLN A 486 25.97 -19.91 6.88
CA GLN A 486 26.64 -20.95 6.09
C GLN A 486 28.15 -20.98 6.34
N LEU A 487 28.81 -19.81 6.45
CA LEU A 487 30.24 -19.75 6.82
C LEU A 487 30.52 -20.35 8.19
N ILE A 488 29.67 -20.07 9.19
CA ILE A 488 29.80 -20.64 10.54
C ILE A 488 29.66 -22.15 10.49
N GLU A 489 28.69 -22.66 9.72
CA GLU A 489 28.46 -24.10 9.57
C GLU A 489 29.60 -24.79 8.83
N MET A 490 30.12 -24.19 7.76
CA MET A 490 31.33 -24.66 7.07
C MET A 490 32.52 -24.74 8.04
N GLY A 491 32.72 -23.72 8.89
CA GLY A 491 33.76 -23.75 9.91
C GLY A 491 33.58 -24.86 10.94
N LYS A 492 32.35 -25.12 11.40
CA LYS A 492 32.04 -26.23 12.31
C LYS A 492 32.29 -27.60 11.67
N ASN A 493 32.03 -27.73 10.38
CA ASN A 493 32.25 -28.95 9.61
C ASN A 493 33.70 -29.14 9.15
N GLY A 494 34.61 -28.24 9.55
CA GLY A 494 36.04 -28.37 9.27
C GLY A 494 36.44 -27.97 7.84
N ALA A 495 35.64 -27.14 7.16
CA ALA A 495 36.01 -26.62 5.85
C ALA A 495 37.33 -25.84 5.92
N SER A 496 38.15 -25.97 4.88
CA SER A 496 39.41 -25.26 4.70
C SER A 496 39.20 -23.77 4.39
N SER A 497 40.25 -22.97 4.59
CA SER A 497 40.28 -21.56 4.21
C SER A 497 39.97 -21.37 2.71
N GLY A 498 40.44 -22.26 1.84
CA GLY A 498 40.16 -22.22 0.40
C GLY A 498 38.69 -22.48 0.07
N GLU A 499 38.04 -23.43 0.73
CA GLU A 499 36.62 -23.73 0.54
C GLU A 499 35.72 -22.57 0.98
N MET A 500 36.03 -21.95 2.13
CA MET A 500 35.29 -20.77 2.59
C MET A 500 35.46 -19.56 1.67
N ALA A 501 36.66 -19.36 1.11
CA ALA A 501 36.91 -18.29 0.13
C ALA A 501 36.11 -18.52 -1.15
N ASN A 502 36.10 -19.75 -1.68
CA ASN A 502 35.34 -20.11 -2.87
C ASN A 502 33.83 -19.98 -2.67
N PHE A 503 33.32 -20.37 -1.49
CA PHE A 503 31.92 -20.15 -1.14
C PHE A 503 31.57 -18.66 -1.18
N LEU A 504 32.40 -17.81 -0.55
CA LEU A 504 32.19 -16.37 -0.56
C LEU A 504 32.23 -15.78 -1.98
N ASP A 505 33.16 -16.21 -2.83
CA ASP A 505 33.20 -15.75 -4.23
C ASP A 505 31.91 -16.05 -4.97
N ASN A 506 31.43 -17.29 -4.86
CA ASN A 506 30.20 -17.72 -5.51
C ASN A 506 28.96 -17.01 -4.92
N ALA A 507 28.92 -16.80 -3.61
CA ALA A 507 27.78 -16.19 -2.93
C ALA A 507 27.70 -14.67 -3.14
N ILE A 508 28.85 -13.99 -3.25
CA ILE A 508 28.93 -12.55 -3.53
C ILE A 508 28.62 -12.28 -5.01
N GLY A 509 29.24 -13.05 -5.91
CA GLY A 509 29.18 -12.81 -7.36
C GLY A 509 29.54 -11.36 -7.72
N ASP A 510 28.74 -10.74 -8.60
CA ASP A 510 28.92 -9.35 -9.02
C ASP A 510 28.18 -8.33 -8.12
N ASN A 511 27.58 -8.77 -7.01
CA ASN A 511 26.80 -7.87 -6.15
C ASN A 511 27.72 -6.98 -5.29
N LYS A 512 27.87 -5.72 -5.72
CA LYS A 512 28.70 -4.71 -5.05
C LYS A 512 28.44 -4.57 -3.54
N GLU A 513 27.18 -4.67 -3.09
CA GLU A 513 26.89 -4.55 -1.66
C GLU A 513 27.34 -5.76 -0.85
N LEU A 514 27.28 -6.96 -1.43
CA LEU A 514 27.84 -8.16 -0.83
C LEU A 514 29.38 -8.13 -0.88
N THR A 515 29.96 -7.59 -1.95
CA THR A 515 31.42 -7.37 -2.04
C THR A 515 31.92 -6.45 -0.94
N LEU A 516 31.20 -5.34 -0.68
CA LEU A 516 31.53 -4.43 0.43
C LEU A 516 31.40 -5.10 1.79
N ALA A 517 30.39 -5.97 1.98
CA ALA A 517 30.16 -6.64 3.26
C ALA A 517 31.17 -7.77 3.54
N PHE A 518 31.52 -8.58 2.54
CA PHE A 518 32.28 -9.82 2.73
C PHE A 518 33.64 -9.87 2.03
N GLY A 519 33.97 -8.90 1.16
CA GLY A 519 35.20 -8.92 0.38
C GLY A 519 36.47 -8.94 1.23
N SER A 520 36.47 -8.24 2.37
CA SER A 520 37.59 -8.30 3.33
C SER A 520 37.76 -9.71 3.91
N GLN A 521 36.66 -10.34 4.34
CA GLN A 521 36.68 -11.69 4.90
C GLN A 521 37.10 -12.74 3.87
N ARG A 522 36.60 -12.64 2.63
CA ARG A 522 37.04 -13.46 1.49
C ARG A 522 38.55 -13.35 1.27
N ASN A 523 39.09 -12.12 1.24
CA ASN A 523 40.52 -11.91 1.06
C ASN A 523 41.35 -12.44 2.24
N GLN A 524 40.83 -12.44 3.46
CA GLN A 524 41.49 -13.06 4.61
C GLN A 524 41.59 -14.58 4.44
N PHE A 525 40.50 -15.24 4.03
CA PHE A 525 40.51 -16.67 3.75
C PHE A 525 41.44 -17.05 2.60
N MET A 526 41.48 -16.27 1.51
CA MET A 526 42.43 -16.47 0.42
C MET A 526 43.88 -16.44 0.90
N ARG A 527 44.26 -15.44 1.70
CA ARG A 527 45.60 -15.33 2.28
C ARG A 527 45.92 -16.43 3.29
N ALA A 528 44.91 -16.97 3.97
CA ALA A 528 45.10 -18.10 4.87
C ALA A 528 45.33 -19.39 4.06
N ASN A 529 44.55 -19.61 3.00
CA ASN A 529 44.73 -20.72 2.07
C ASN A 529 46.11 -20.71 1.39
N GLU A 530 46.57 -19.54 0.93
CA GLU A 530 47.92 -19.39 0.36
C GLU A 530 49.01 -19.76 1.38
N ARG A 531 48.85 -19.35 2.64
CA ARG A 531 49.80 -19.69 3.71
C ARG A 531 49.79 -21.18 4.05
N GLU A 532 48.60 -21.81 4.09
CA GLU A 532 48.45 -23.25 4.30
C GLU A 532 49.12 -24.06 3.17
N GLN A 533 48.92 -23.65 1.91
CA GLN A 533 49.56 -24.27 0.75
C GLN A 533 51.07 -24.07 0.76
N GLN A 534 51.55 -22.86 1.08
CA GLN A 534 52.98 -22.58 1.20
C GLN A 534 53.63 -23.43 2.31
N ALA A 535 53.00 -23.53 3.48
CA ALA A 535 53.52 -24.36 4.57
C ALA A 535 53.57 -25.85 4.19
N THR A 536 52.57 -26.35 3.48
CA THR A 536 52.51 -27.73 3.00
C THR A 536 53.59 -28.02 1.96
N ASN A 537 53.71 -27.15 0.94
CA ASN A 537 54.74 -27.24 -0.09
C ASN A 537 56.15 -27.13 0.51
N GLN A 538 56.33 -26.26 1.49
CA GLN A 538 57.59 -26.12 2.21
C GLN A 538 57.95 -27.41 2.97
N SER A 539 57.00 -28.00 3.70
CA SER A 539 57.24 -29.24 4.45
C SER A 539 57.55 -30.41 3.54
N TRP A 540 56.79 -30.58 2.45
CA TRP A 540 57.04 -31.60 1.44
C TRP A 540 58.42 -31.40 0.79
N GLY A 541 58.70 -30.18 0.33
CA GLY A 541 59.95 -29.82 -0.32
C GLY A 541 61.18 -30.06 0.57
N MET A 542 61.10 -29.73 1.86
CA MET A 542 62.18 -30.00 2.81
C MET A 542 62.42 -31.50 3.03
N ASN A 543 61.37 -32.33 2.99
CA ASN A 543 61.53 -33.78 3.09
C ASN A 543 62.17 -34.35 1.82
N GLU A 544 61.79 -33.83 0.65
CA GLU A 544 62.36 -34.28 -0.62
C GLU A 544 63.85 -33.88 -0.73
N ILE A 545 64.23 -32.67 -0.32
CA ILE A 545 65.63 -32.24 -0.24
C ILE A 545 66.45 -33.20 0.62
N ARG A 546 65.93 -33.60 1.80
CA ARG A 546 66.61 -34.57 2.68
C ARG A 546 66.78 -35.93 1.99
N SER A 547 65.74 -36.40 1.28
CA SER A 547 65.78 -37.63 0.50
C SER A 547 66.83 -37.56 -0.62
N MET A 548 66.89 -36.45 -1.36
CA MET A 548 67.86 -36.24 -2.43
C MET A 548 69.30 -36.22 -1.92
N ILE A 549 69.56 -35.62 -0.75
CA ILE A 549 70.87 -35.67 -0.10
C ILE A 549 71.24 -37.12 0.24
N GLY A 550 70.33 -37.86 0.87
CA GLY A 550 70.55 -39.27 1.25
C GLY A 550 70.76 -40.21 0.06
N ASN A 551 70.11 -39.93 -1.07
CA ASN A 551 70.24 -40.68 -2.33
C ASN A 551 71.39 -40.18 -3.22
N ASN A 552 72.31 -39.37 -2.67
CA ASN A 552 73.52 -38.90 -3.35
C ASN A 552 73.28 -38.14 -4.67
N LYS A 553 72.17 -37.39 -4.77
CA LYS A 553 71.87 -36.53 -5.94
C LYS A 553 72.86 -35.37 -6.05
N SER A 554 73.13 -34.92 -7.27
CA SER A 554 74.12 -33.87 -7.50
C SER A 554 73.67 -32.53 -6.89
N GLN A 555 74.63 -31.66 -6.57
CA GLN A 555 74.33 -30.33 -6.05
C GLN A 555 73.41 -29.55 -7.00
N GLU A 556 73.67 -29.59 -8.31
CA GLU A 556 72.86 -28.92 -9.32
C GLU A 556 71.41 -29.42 -9.32
N GLU A 557 71.19 -30.73 -9.22
CA GLU A 557 69.84 -31.32 -9.15
C GLU A 557 69.06 -30.85 -7.91
N ILE A 558 69.72 -30.76 -6.76
CA ILE A 558 69.09 -30.34 -5.49
C ILE A 558 68.69 -28.86 -5.55
N PHE A 559 69.58 -27.97 -6.01
CA PHE A 559 69.26 -26.54 -6.11
C PHE A 559 68.26 -26.24 -7.23
N LYS A 560 68.33 -26.97 -8.35
CA LYS A 560 67.30 -26.88 -9.40
C LYS A 560 65.92 -27.29 -8.87
N PHE A 561 65.83 -28.35 -8.06
CA PHE A 561 64.55 -28.75 -7.44
C PHE A 561 63.98 -27.65 -6.53
N ILE A 562 64.83 -26.98 -5.74
CA ILE A 562 64.43 -25.87 -4.87
C ILE A 562 63.84 -24.72 -5.69
N ASP A 563 64.50 -24.35 -6.78
CA ASP A 563 64.07 -23.26 -7.66
C ASP A 563 62.79 -23.61 -8.43
N ASP A 564 62.73 -24.79 -9.05
CA ASP A 564 61.60 -25.27 -9.86
C ASP A 564 60.32 -25.44 -9.02
N ASN A 565 60.44 -25.75 -7.72
CA ASN A 565 59.31 -25.96 -6.82
C ASN A 565 59.08 -24.79 -5.85
N HIS A 566 59.80 -23.67 -6.02
CA HIS A 566 59.68 -22.45 -5.21
C HIS A 566 59.75 -22.71 -3.69
N ILE A 567 60.69 -23.55 -3.26
CA ILE A 567 60.89 -23.85 -1.82
C ILE A 567 61.66 -22.70 -1.17
N ASN A 568 61.05 -22.03 -0.19
CA ASN A 568 61.63 -20.86 0.45
C ASN A 568 62.57 -21.26 1.58
N LEU A 569 63.87 -21.30 1.33
CA LEU A 569 64.88 -21.48 2.37
C LEU A 569 65.29 -20.13 2.98
N SER A 570 65.32 -20.05 4.31
CA SER A 570 66.01 -18.93 4.96
C SER A 570 67.50 -18.91 4.59
N LEU A 571 68.15 -17.75 4.71
CA LEU A 571 69.57 -17.61 4.40
C LEU A 571 70.45 -18.61 5.18
N GLU A 572 70.09 -18.88 6.44
CA GLU A 572 70.77 -19.88 7.27
C GLU A 572 70.55 -21.31 6.75
N GLN A 573 69.31 -21.68 6.41
CA GLN A 573 68.99 -23.00 5.87
C GLN A 573 69.68 -23.24 4.52
N TYR A 574 69.69 -22.23 3.66
CA TYR A 574 70.37 -22.28 2.36
C TYR A 574 71.88 -22.49 2.53
N ASN A 575 72.51 -21.70 3.40
CA ASN A 575 73.94 -21.82 3.69
C ASN A 575 74.28 -23.16 4.35
N SER A 576 73.44 -23.65 5.26
CA SER A 576 73.62 -24.96 5.89
C SER A 576 73.52 -26.07 4.85
N LEU A 577 72.50 -26.07 3.99
CA LEU A 577 72.33 -27.04 2.93
C LEU A 577 73.53 -27.07 1.99
N ARG A 578 74.00 -25.89 1.56
CA ARG A 578 75.17 -25.78 0.70
C ARG A 578 76.43 -26.35 1.35
N ARG A 579 76.65 -26.10 2.65
CA ARG A 579 77.78 -26.70 3.39
C ARG A 579 77.65 -28.21 3.45
N THR A 580 76.48 -28.74 3.82
CA THR A 580 76.25 -30.19 3.92
C THR A 580 76.49 -30.90 2.59
N VAL A 581 76.02 -30.34 1.48
CA VAL A 581 76.26 -30.90 0.13
C VAL A 581 77.74 -30.82 -0.24
N ASN A 582 78.41 -29.69 0.03
CA ASN A 582 79.84 -29.56 -0.20
C ASN A 582 80.67 -30.55 0.64
N ASP A 583 80.32 -30.73 1.92
CA ASP A 583 81.02 -31.63 2.83
C ASP A 583 80.84 -33.09 2.39
N ARG A 584 79.63 -33.45 1.94
CA ARG A 584 79.35 -34.74 1.33
C ARG A 584 80.21 -34.98 0.08
N ASP A 585 80.20 -34.05 -0.86
CA ASP A 585 80.86 -34.22 -2.15
C ASP A 585 82.39 -34.29 -2.00
N ASN A 586 82.96 -33.52 -1.06
CA ASN A 586 84.40 -33.49 -0.81
C ASN A 586 84.89 -34.50 0.26
N GLY A 587 84.00 -35.25 0.90
CA GLY A 587 84.36 -36.17 1.98
C GLY A 587 84.99 -35.45 3.17
N THR A 588 84.41 -34.31 3.57
CA THR A 588 84.83 -33.47 4.71
C THR A 588 83.73 -33.39 5.77
N GLY A 589 84.02 -32.75 6.91
CA GLY A 589 83.05 -32.63 8.01
C GLY A 589 82.57 -33.99 8.53
N ASP A 590 81.25 -34.15 8.67
CA ASP A 590 80.60 -35.40 9.11
C ASP A 590 80.72 -36.55 8.08
N TYR A 591 81.15 -36.24 6.85
CA TYR A 591 81.34 -37.23 5.77
C TYR A 591 82.81 -37.66 5.59
N ALA A 592 83.71 -37.21 6.47
CA ALA A 592 85.13 -37.54 6.40
C ALA A 592 85.41 -39.03 6.66
N PRO A 593 86.23 -39.71 5.82
CA PRO A 593 86.55 -41.12 6.02
C PRO A 593 87.48 -41.36 7.22
N GLU A 594 87.38 -42.55 7.82
CA GLU A 594 88.28 -42.97 8.90
C GLU A 594 89.64 -43.41 8.34
N LEU A 595 90.64 -42.53 8.44
CA LEU A 595 91.97 -42.74 7.86
C LEU A 595 92.97 -43.40 8.83
N ALA A 596 92.52 -43.85 10.00
CA ALA A 596 93.40 -44.40 11.03
C ALA A 596 94.25 -45.59 10.54
N GLY A 597 93.69 -46.44 9.67
CA GLY A 597 94.36 -47.63 9.12
C GLY A 597 95.43 -47.36 8.06
N VAL A 598 95.50 -46.14 7.50
CA VAL A 598 96.44 -45.78 6.42
C VAL A 598 97.38 -44.63 6.81
N ASN A 599 97.29 -44.15 8.05
CA ASN A 599 98.17 -43.09 8.57
C ASN A 599 99.66 -43.45 8.50
N TYR A 600 100.00 -44.74 8.53
CA TYR A 600 101.38 -45.19 8.39
C TYR A 600 101.93 -44.86 7.00
N VAL A 601 101.14 -45.05 5.93
CA VAL A 601 101.52 -44.72 4.55
C VAL A 601 101.85 -43.24 4.39
N LEU A 602 101.05 -42.38 5.02
CA LEU A 602 101.34 -40.95 5.07
C LEU A 602 102.61 -40.70 5.88
N ASN A 603 102.77 -41.26 7.08
CA ASN A 603 103.96 -41.02 7.90
C ASN A 603 105.26 -41.46 7.22
N ASP A 604 105.25 -42.60 6.53
CA ASP A 604 106.39 -43.13 5.78
C ASP A 604 106.78 -42.19 4.63
N SER A 605 105.80 -41.59 3.94
CA SER A 605 106.09 -40.64 2.84
C SER A 605 106.67 -39.30 3.32
N LEU A 606 106.51 -38.96 4.61
CA LEU A 606 106.97 -37.69 5.18
C LEU A 606 108.45 -37.70 5.61
N GLU A 607 109.12 -38.85 5.67
CA GLU A 607 110.45 -38.98 6.30
C GLU A 607 111.51 -38.04 5.70
N ASN A 608 111.47 -37.82 4.38
CA ASN A 608 112.46 -37.02 3.65
C ASN A 608 111.93 -35.62 3.25
N MET A 609 110.87 -35.14 3.90
CA MET A 609 110.27 -33.82 3.62
C MET A 609 110.66 -32.76 4.66
N ASN A 610 110.67 -31.48 4.27
CA ASN A 610 110.78 -30.37 5.23
C ASN A 610 109.43 -30.07 5.94
N GLU A 611 109.42 -29.29 7.02
CA GLU A 611 108.20 -29.05 7.82
C GLU A 611 107.05 -28.40 7.03
N GLN A 612 107.35 -27.52 6.06
CA GLN A 612 106.35 -26.91 5.20
C GLN A 612 105.72 -27.97 4.27
N GLN A 613 106.55 -28.81 3.64
CA GLN A 613 106.11 -29.92 2.80
C GLN A 613 105.30 -30.95 3.61
N LYS A 614 105.70 -31.25 4.85
CA LYS A 614 104.93 -32.12 5.75
C LYS A 614 103.54 -31.56 6.07
N GLY A 615 103.45 -30.24 6.29
CA GLY A 615 102.17 -29.57 6.50
C GLY A 615 101.23 -29.69 5.30
N LEU A 616 101.75 -29.42 4.10
CA LEU A 616 100.99 -29.54 2.84
C LEU A 616 100.60 -30.99 2.56
N ALA A 617 101.52 -31.93 2.68
CA ALA A 617 101.27 -33.36 2.48
C ALA A 617 100.14 -33.88 3.39
N LYS A 618 100.12 -33.52 4.68
CA LYS A 618 99.04 -33.94 5.61
C LYS A 618 97.67 -33.41 5.19
N ILE A 619 97.59 -32.15 4.77
CA ILE A 619 96.34 -31.50 4.35
C ILE A 619 95.85 -32.11 3.04
N GLY A 620 96.72 -32.17 2.02
CA GLY A 620 96.37 -32.70 0.71
C GLY A 620 96.09 -34.18 0.72
N PHE A 621 96.81 -34.98 1.52
CA PHE A 621 96.51 -36.40 1.71
C PHE A 621 95.09 -36.60 2.24
N LYS A 622 94.70 -35.86 3.28
CA LYS A 622 93.34 -35.95 3.84
C LYS A 622 92.27 -35.54 2.82
N GLN A 623 92.50 -34.46 2.07
CA GLN A 623 91.56 -33.98 1.05
C GLN A 623 91.40 -34.96 -0.11
N GLN A 624 92.51 -35.48 -0.65
CA GLN A 624 92.49 -36.41 -1.77
C GLN A 624 91.92 -37.77 -1.35
N MET A 625 92.25 -38.27 -0.16
CA MET A 625 91.63 -39.48 0.39
C MET A 625 90.12 -39.29 0.60
N GLY A 626 89.69 -38.14 1.12
CA GLY A 626 88.27 -37.79 1.25
C GLY A 626 87.53 -37.79 -0.09
N ALA A 627 88.10 -37.10 -1.08
CA ALA A 627 87.54 -37.03 -2.43
C ALA A 627 87.52 -38.40 -3.12
N TRP A 628 88.55 -39.22 -2.94
CA TRP A 628 88.62 -40.57 -3.49
C TRP A 628 87.56 -41.49 -2.86
N VAL A 629 87.43 -41.49 -1.53
CA VAL A 629 86.41 -42.30 -0.84
C VAL A 629 85.00 -41.86 -1.25
N SER A 630 84.76 -40.55 -1.38
CA SER A 630 83.49 -40.00 -1.85
C SER A 630 83.15 -40.51 -3.27
N LYS A 631 84.10 -40.43 -4.21
CA LYS A 631 83.95 -40.96 -5.58
C LYS A 631 83.74 -42.47 -5.59
N PHE A 632 84.48 -43.21 -4.77
CA PHE A 632 84.36 -44.66 -4.65
C PHE A 632 82.97 -45.09 -4.16
N ARG A 633 82.47 -44.44 -3.09
CA ARG A 633 81.10 -44.67 -2.59
C ARG A 633 80.06 -44.36 -3.68
N ALA A 634 80.26 -43.29 -4.44
CA ALA A 634 79.37 -42.90 -5.53
C ALA A 634 79.36 -43.91 -6.69
N SER A 635 80.50 -44.53 -7.02
CA SER A 635 80.60 -45.51 -8.12
C SER A 635 80.20 -46.92 -7.71
N GLU A 636 80.64 -47.38 -6.54
CA GLU A 636 80.51 -48.77 -6.10
C GLU A 636 79.33 -49.00 -5.15
N GLY A 637 78.74 -47.94 -4.59
CA GLY A 637 77.60 -48.04 -3.67
C GLY A 637 77.92 -48.72 -2.33
N ARG A 638 79.21 -48.88 -1.99
CA ARG A 638 79.69 -49.48 -0.74
C ARG A 638 80.89 -48.73 -0.17
N GLU A 639 81.20 -48.98 1.10
CA GLU A 639 82.46 -48.53 1.70
C GLU A 639 83.67 -49.22 1.04
N PRO A 640 84.79 -48.50 0.83
CA PRO A 640 86.04 -49.13 0.40
C PRO A 640 86.57 -50.09 1.46
N THR A 641 87.13 -51.21 1.03
CA THR A 641 87.80 -52.17 1.91
C THR A 641 89.14 -51.62 2.41
N SER A 642 89.70 -52.23 3.46
CA SER A 642 91.00 -51.83 3.98
C SER A 642 92.12 -51.89 2.93
N GLY A 643 92.08 -52.88 2.02
CA GLY A 643 93.05 -52.98 0.93
C GLY A 643 92.87 -51.91 -0.15
N GLU A 644 91.64 -51.48 -0.43
CA GLU A 644 91.36 -50.42 -1.39
C GLU A 644 91.74 -49.03 -0.85
N LEU A 645 91.50 -48.79 0.45
CA LEU A 645 92.00 -47.60 1.14
C LEU A 645 93.52 -47.54 1.16
N ASP A 646 94.16 -48.68 1.43
CA ASP A 646 95.62 -48.79 1.46
C ASP A 646 96.24 -48.52 0.08
N TRP A 647 95.65 -49.09 -0.98
CA TRP A 647 96.06 -48.83 -2.35
C TRP A 647 95.95 -47.35 -2.73
N ALA A 648 94.80 -46.72 -2.44
CA ALA A 648 94.59 -45.30 -2.73
C ALA A 648 95.53 -44.40 -1.91
N ALA A 649 95.79 -44.76 -0.66
CA ALA A 649 96.74 -44.06 0.18
C ALA A 649 98.16 -44.09 -0.40
N HIS A 650 98.61 -45.24 -0.92
CA HIS A 650 99.93 -45.36 -1.56
C HIS A 650 99.98 -44.59 -2.89
N GLU A 651 98.89 -44.52 -3.65
CA GLU A 651 98.83 -43.72 -4.87
C GLU A 651 98.93 -42.21 -4.58
N ILE A 652 98.20 -41.75 -3.55
CA ILE A 652 98.13 -40.33 -3.18
C ILE A 652 99.40 -39.85 -2.48
N ALA A 653 99.96 -40.66 -1.58
CA ALA A 653 101.21 -40.37 -0.86
C ALA A 653 102.46 -40.72 -1.68
N GLY A 654 102.30 -41.50 -2.74
CA GLY A 654 103.39 -41.95 -3.61
C GLY A 654 104.15 -40.80 -4.24
N GLN A 655 105.45 -41.01 -4.38
CA GLN A 655 106.33 -40.07 -5.05
C GLN A 655 106.12 -40.13 -6.57
N THR A 656 105.91 -38.96 -7.16
CA THR A 656 105.81 -38.73 -8.60
C THR A 656 106.96 -37.82 -9.01
N VAL A 657 107.74 -38.27 -10.00
CA VAL A 657 108.80 -37.47 -10.60
C VAL A 657 108.22 -36.63 -11.73
N ILE A 658 108.24 -35.33 -11.55
CA ILE A 658 107.89 -34.34 -12.58
C ILE A 658 109.19 -33.86 -13.21
N GLN A 659 109.41 -34.28 -14.44
CA GLN A 659 110.49 -33.77 -15.27
C GLN A 659 109.97 -32.58 -16.08
N THR A 660 110.70 -31.47 -16.04
CA THR A 660 110.28 -30.24 -16.69
C THR A 660 110.81 -30.17 -18.12
N THR A 661 111.71 -29.25 -18.44
CA THR A 661 112.34 -29.13 -19.76
C THR A 661 113.45 -30.18 -19.95
N ASN A 662 113.64 -30.66 -21.18
CA ASN A 662 114.75 -31.56 -21.55
C ASN A 662 115.69 -30.82 -22.51
N VAL A 663 116.65 -30.11 -21.94
CA VAL A 663 117.73 -29.38 -22.61
C VAL A 663 118.79 -30.39 -23.04
N GLU A 664 118.89 -30.64 -24.35
CA GLU A 664 119.80 -31.66 -24.93
C GLU A 664 121.15 -31.07 -25.38
N HIS A 665 121.24 -29.74 -25.48
CA HIS A 665 122.41 -29.04 -26.00
C HIS A 665 122.80 -27.83 -25.13
N PHE A 666 124.10 -27.59 -24.97
CA PHE A 666 124.65 -26.56 -24.06
C PHE A 666 124.31 -25.10 -24.43
N TRP A 667 123.69 -24.87 -25.59
CA TRP A 667 123.31 -23.55 -26.10
C TRP A 667 121.79 -23.26 -26.01
N GLN A 668 121.01 -24.19 -25.46
CA GLN A 668 119.61 -23.98 -25.14
C GLN A 668 119.50 -23.39 -23.72
N ASP A 669 118.64 -22.37 -23.54
CA ASP A 669 118.38 -21.78 -22.24
C ASP A 669 117.54 -22.75 -21.36
N GLY A 670 117.75 -22.73 -20.04
CA GLY A 670 117.04 -23.55 -19.05
C GLY A 670 117.88 -24.65 -18.39
N ASP A 671 117.45 -25.11 -17.21
CA ASP A 671 118.04 -26.24 -16.47
C ASP A 671 117.12 -27.47 -16.54
N ASN A 672 117.72 -28.67 -16.53
CA ASN A 672 116.97 -29.93 -16.46
C ASN A 672 116.58 -30.25 -15.02
N TYR A 673 115.42 -29.76 -14.56
CA TYR A 673 114.89 -30.10 -13.25
C TYR A 673 114.14 -31.43 -13.27
N LYS A 674 114.49 -32.31 -12.33
CA LYS A 674 113.73 -33.50 -11.96
C LYS A 674 113.19 -33.30 -10.56
N THR A 675 111.94 -32.87 -10.46
CA THR A 675 111.29 -32.60 -9.18
C THR A 675 110.60 -33.85 -8.69
N ASN A 676 111.10 -34.45 -7.62
CA ASN A 676 110.44 -35.54 -6.94
C ASN A 676 109.39 -34.95 -5.98
N THR A 677 108.10 -35.16 -6.21
CA THR A 677 107.02 -34.61 -5.36
C THR A 677 105.97 -35.69 -5.08
N SER A 678 104.86 -35.39 -4.41
CA SER A 678 103.71 -36.29 -4.29
C SER A 678 102.42 -35.55 -4.61
N MET A 679 101.38 -36.31 -5.01
CA MET A 679 100.05 -35.74 -5.25
C MET A 679 99.47 -35.11 -3.97
N ALA A 680 99.79 -35.68 -2.80
CA ALA A 680 99.43 -35.12 -1.50
C ALA A 680 100.03 -33.72 -1.27
N VAL A 681 101.30 -33.48 -1.61
CA VAL A 681 101.94 -32.16 -1.43
C VAL A 681 101.32 -31.11 -2.34
N LEU A 682 101.09 -31.44 -3.61
CA LEU A 682 100.47 -30.53 -4.58
C LEU A 682 99.03 -30.19 -4.19
N ALA A 683 98.24 -31.19 -3.81
CA ALA A 683 96.87 -31.00 -3.35
C ALA A 683 96.78 -30.14 -2.09
N GLY A 684 97.75 -30.27 -1.17
CA GLY A 684 97.83 -29.45 0.04
C GLY A 684 98.02 -27.96 -0.24
N ASP A 685 98.65 -27.62 -1.37
CA ASP A 685 98.79 -26.24 -1.86
C ASP A 685 97.59 -25.80 -2.73
N GLY A 686 96.53 -26.62 -2.77
CA GLY A 686 95.33 -26.37 -3.56
C GLY A 686 95.50 -26.62 -5.06
N VAL A 687 96.54 -27.33 -5.48
CA VAL A 687 96.77 -27.70 -6.88
C VAL A 687 95.99 -28.98 -7.19
N VAL A 688 95.10 -28.92 -8.18
CA VAL A 688 94.26 -30.05 -8.61
C VAL A 688 94.76 -30.74 -9.87
N ASP A 689 95.52 -30.02 -10.70
CA ASP A 689 96.16 -30.53 -11.91
C ASP A 689 97.39 -29.68 -12.23
N TRP A 690 98.30 -30.19 -13.04
CA TRP A 690 99.49 -29.46 -13.46
C TRP A 690 99.89 -29.78 -14.90
N LYS A 691 100.54 -28.82 -15.55
CA LYS A 691 101.04 -28.98 -16.91
C LYS A 691 102.38 -28.28 -17.08
N VAL A 692 103.39 -29.03 -17.52
CA VAL A 692 104.68 -28.47 -17.92
C VAL A 692 104.52 -27.73 -19.25
N LEU A 693 104.93 -26.46 -19.29
CA LEU A 693 104.90 -25.62 -20.47
C LEU A 693 106.32 -25.55 -21.06
N GLY A 694 106.76 -26.68 -21.64
CA GLY A 694 108.16 -26.96 -21.96
C GLY A 694 108.88 -25.96 -22.88
N ASP A 695 108.16 -25.12 -23.62
CA ASP A 695 108.77 -24.06 -24.46
C ASP A 695 109.05 -22.75 -23.68
N THR A 696 108.59 -22.66 -22.43
CA THR A 696 108.59 -21.41 -21.65
C THR A 696 109.36 -21.50 -20.33
N HIS A 697 109.77 -22.70 -19.91
CA HIS A 697 110.37 -22.96 -18.60
C HIS A 697 109.45 -22.65 -17.40
N TYR A 698 108.13 -22.82 -17.59
CA TYR A 698 107.12 -22.67 -16.53
C TYR A 698 106.30 -23.95 -16.36
N ILE A 699 105.79 -24.16 -15.16
CA ILE A 699 104.77 -25.16 -14.85
C ILE A 699 103.50 -24.44 -14.48
N ARG A 700 102.42 -24.77 -15.18
CA ARG A 700 101.07 -24.32 -14.86
C ARG A 700 100.46 -25.20 -13.79
N LEU A 701 100.01 -24.60 -12.70
CA LEU A 701 99.31 -25.26 -11.60
C LEU A 701 97.85 -24.83 -11.62
N TYR A 702 96.94 -25.77 -11.81
CA TYR A 702 95.50 -25.52 -11.80
C TYR A 702 94.98 -25.58 -10.37
N LYS A 703 94.14 -24.62 -9.99
CA LYS A 703 93.48 -24.54 -8.69
C LYS A 703 92.02 -25.00 -8.78
N SER A 704 91.44 -25.42 -7.67
CA SER A 704 90.08 -26.02 -7.61
C SER A 704 88.94 -25.07 -8.00
N ASN A 705 89.19 -23.76 -8.05
CA ASN A 705 88.23 -22.73 -8.46
C ASN A 705 88.25 -22.43 -9.98
N GLY A 706 89.08 -23.14 -10.75
CA GLY A 706 89.26 -22.93 -12.19
C GLY A 706 90.36 -21.95 -12.56
N ASP A 707 91.00 -21.29 -11.57
CA ASP A 707 92.15 -20.43 -11.80
C ASP A 707 93.43 -21.26 -12.03
N PHE A 708 94.46 -20.63 -12.61
CA PHE A 708 95.77 -21.23 -12.77
C PHE A 708 96.89 -20.28 -12.36
N GLU A 709 98.00 -20.85 -11.92
CA GLU A 709 99.23 -20.13 -11.58
C GLU A 709 100.38 -20.71 -12.41
N ASP A 710 101.09 -19.86 -13.16
CA ASP A 710 102.30 -20.27 -13.86
C ASP A 710 103.51 -19.95 -12.99
N ILE A 711 104.27 -20.98 -12.62
CA ILE A 711 105.48 -20.82 -11.79
C ILE A 711 106.71 -21.29 -12.53
N ASP A 712 107.82 -20.56 -12.38
CA ASP A 712 109.11 -20.90 -12.96
C ASP A 712 109.58 -22.29 -12.48
N GLU A 713 110.18 -23.08 -13.38
CA GLU A 713 110.59 -24.46 -13.11
C GLU A 713 111.56 -24.62 -11.93
N GLY A 714 112.49 -23.66 -11.74
CA GLY A 714 113.41 -23.67 -10.60
C GLY A 714 112.69 -23.36 -9.29
N THR A 715 111.71 -22.46 -9.33
CA THR A 715 110.84 -22.15 -8.18
C THR A 715 109.93 -23.33 -7.83
N PHE A 716 109.38 -24.03 -8.83
CA PHE A 716 108.63 -25.25 -8.64
C PHE A 716 109.50 -26.33 -7.99
N HIS A 717 110.71 -26.53 -8.51
CA HIS A 717 111.66 -27.50 -7.96
C HIS A 717 112.01 -27.16 -6.50
N ALA A 718 112.40 -25.93 -6.20
CA ALA A 718 112.73 -25.52 -4.84
C ALA A 718 111.56 -25.68 -3.85
N ARG A 719 110.32 -25.48 -4.31
CA ARG A 719 109.12 -25.56 -3.47
C ARG A 719 108.65 -27.00 -3.23
N TYR A 720 108.71 -27.84 -4.25
CA TYR A 720 108.04 -29.15 -4.25
C TYR A 720 108.97 -30.35 -4.32
N ASN A 721 110.28 -30.15 -4.55
CA ASN A 721 111.23 -31.25 -4.58
C ASN A 721 111.43 -31.81 -3.17
N ILE A 722 111.18 -33.11 -3.04
CA ILE A 722 111.49 -33.96 -1.89
C ILE A 722 112.90 -34.47 -2.13
N GLU A 723 113.85 -34.03 -1.32
CA GLU A 723 115.24 -34.47 -1.40
C GLU A 723 115.32 -35.96 -1.05
N GLY A 724 116.12 -36.71 -1.81
CA GLY A 724 116.32 -38.16 -1.63
C GLY A 724 117.46 -38.48 -0.68
#